data_AF-A0A2D9F1I3-F1
#
_entry.id   AF-A0A2D9F1I3-F1
#
_cell.length_a   1.000
_cell.length_b   1.000
_cell.length_c   1.000
_cell.angle_alpha   90.00
_cell.angle_beta   90.00
_cell.angle_gamma   90.00
#
_symmetry.space_group_name_H-M   'P 1'
#
loop_
_entity.id
_entity.type
_entity.pdbx_description
1 polymer ?
#
loop_
_entity_poly.entity_id
_entity_poly.type
_entity_poly.pdbx_seq_one_letter_code
_entity_poly.pdbx_strand_id
1 'polypeptide(L)'
;MTTAKTPPPPAYAELQAMSNFSFLEGASHPEELVLQAAALGLHALAIADRNGVSGLVRGHLAAKEHGLRFIPSVRLDLAEGTSLLCYPTDRDAWGRLMQLLTLGKRRTAKGDCELRPADLLSDDFQAGRGQIFIALPPDRISRYFKDLLGKLKNEGESSVYLAGRVRMDGGDGARLARLAALAEQCGTPLVAVGDVLMHGPGRRMLQDVLTCIRHGCTLFEAGRRLQPNAERHLKPPAEMARLFAAYPEALARTVEIAKACRFSLDDLRYDYPVDSVPEGVAPQDELDRLTWVGAEGRYPGGIPEKVRAQIAHELSLIGELNFAPYFLTVHDIVRFARDRGILCQGRGSAANSAVCYALGITAVDPARLDLLFERFISAERGEPPDIDVDFENGRREEVIQYLYDTYGRDRAAMTGTVITYRSKGAVRDVGKALGLAEDTIRALQSVLWRLSLDEELPRDRFRDHGLDPDDAMVRRVLDLTRDIRGFPRHLSQHSGGMVMTRGRLDRMVPIHNAAMADRTVIEWDKNDLDALGILKVDILALGMLTCVQKAFALVKSFHGRAVTLPTVPPEDPAVYDMLCEGDSVGVFQVESRAQMSMLPRLRPRNFYDLVIEVAIVRPGPIQGDMVHPYLRRRDGLESVDFPSQELRDVLGKTLGVPLFQEQAMKIAIVAAGFTPAEADGLRRAMATFRNAGTIHAFREKFLAGMRARGYDADFAVRCFRQIEGFADYGFPESHAASFALIVYVSSWLKRHYPAAFACALLNSQPMGFYAPAQIVRDAQEHGVILRPVDVNRSDWDCTLEPGPATEPALRLGFRQVKGLREEDMQRLVLHRGNGYGDPAAIMRRAAVGRAVLEKLARADTFQSMNLDRRPALWAVKGLSDAPPAPLFATGGGNGGRSGDLSTEPPEDAPPPLLPLMSPGEEVADDYRSLRLSLKAHPAQILRPKLAARGYHPCSTAEALAHGKRIRIAGLVTARQRPGTAKGVIFLTVEDETATANLIVWPHVFEAFRRPVLGSRLLGVAGEVQRAGKVVHVIVEAAEDLAGVLLSLDDPPDGRQTDAGVESGRMFPAREFQ
;
A
#
# COMPACT_ATOMS: atom_id res chain seq x y z
N MET A 1 24.46 -62.48 28.53
CA MET A 1 24.64 -61.16 27.89
C MET A 1 23.38 -60.34 28.13
N THR A 2 23.38 -59.56 29.20
CA THR A 2 22.31 -58.60 29.52
C THR A 2 22.47 -57.39 28.61
N THR A 3 21.53 -57.20 27.68
CA THR A 3 21.43 -55.99 26.87
C THR A 3 21.19 -54.80 27.80
N ALA A 4 22.25 -54.05 28.10
CA ALA A 4 22.13 -52.77 28.79
C ALA A 4 21.22 -51.87 27.95
N LYS A 5 20.02 -51.56 28.48
CA LYS A 5 19.14 -50.55 27.89
C LYS A 5 19.92 -49.25 27.86
N THR A 6 20.20 -48.75 26.66
CA THR A 6 20.74 -47.41 26.44
C THR A 6 19.84 -46.42 27.20
N PRO A 7 20.39 -45.53 28.05
CA PRO A 7 19.57 -44.56 28.76
C PRO A 7 18.78 -43.72 27.75
N PRO A 8 17.53 -43.32 28.08
CA PRO A 8 16.74 -42.47 27.19
C PRO A 8 17.52 -41.18 26.90
N PRO A 9 17.44 -40.65 25.67
CA PRO A 9 18.12 -39.41 25.33
C PRO A 9 17.67 -38.29 26.29
N PRO A 10 18.57 -37.39 26.70
CA PRO A 10 18.22 -36.29 27.58
C PRO A 10 17.13 -35.42 26.94
N ALA A 11 16.13 -35.03 27.70
CA ALA A 11 15.08 -34.12 27.23
C ALA A 11 15.51 -32.66 27.46
N TYR A 12 15.26 -31.80 26.48
CA TYR A 12 15.55 -30.37 26.54
C TYR A 12 14.44 -29.58 25.86
N ALA A 13 13.97 -28.51 26.50
CA ALA A 13 13.13 -27.49 25.88
C ALA A 13 13.93 -26.19 25.74
N GLU A 14 13.96 -25.61 24.54
CA GLU A 14 14.56 -24.28 24.36
C GLU A 14 13.57 -23.22 24.82
N LEU A 15 13.91 -22.48 25.87
CA LEU A 15 13.04 -21.47 26.46
C LEU A 15 13.39 -20.05 25.97
N GLN A 16 14.53 -19.84 25.31
CA GLN A 16 14.97 -18.52 24.86
C GLN A 16 15.43 -18.55 23.40
N ALA A 17 14.47 -18.47 22.48
CA ALA A 17 14.74 -18.23 21.06
C ALA A 17 14.16 -16.90 20.59
N MET A 18 14.96 -16.15 19.83
CA MET A 18 14.56 -14.88 19.23
C MET A 18 14.41 -15.06 17.72
N SER A 19 13.25 -14.69 17.19
CA SER A 19 12.99 -14.72 15.76
C SER A 19 13.40 -13.39 15.11
N ASN A 20 13.34 -13.33 13.78
CA ASN A 20 13.58 -12.10 13.04
C ASN A 20 12.53 -11.01 13.28
N PHE A 21 11.45 -11.29 14.02
CA PHE A 21 10.50 -10.28 14.50
C PHE A 21 11.04 -9.44 15.66
N SER A 22 12.12 -9.87 16.31
CA SER A 22 13.02 -8.96 17.01
C SER A 22 13.95 -8.30 15.98
N PHE A 23 13.47 -7.20 15.41
CA PHE A 23 14.06 -6.62 14.19
C PHE A 23 15.57 -6.39 14.30
N LEU A 24 16.29 -6.90 13.30
CA LEU A 24 17.76 -6.82 13.20
C LEU A 24 18.52 -7.49 14.35
N GLU A 25 17.84 -8.28 15.20
CA GLU A 25 18.43 -9.03 16.30
C GLU A 25 18.37 -10.54 16.05
N GLY A 26 17.20 -11.11 15.77
CA GLY A 26 17.08 -12.50 15.37
C GLY A 26 17.38 -12.69 13.89
N ALA A 27 18.17 -13.71 13.55
CA ALA A 27 18.56 -14.04 12.19
C ALA A 27 17.79 -15.23 11.60
N SER A 28 16.64 -15.60 12.16
CA SER A 28 15.84 -16.72 11.65
C SER A 28 14.34 -16.46 11.73
N HIS A 29 13.63 -16.96 10.73
CA HIS A 29 12.17 -16.95 10.72
C HIS A 29 11.63 -17.86 11.83
N PRO A 30 10.44 -17.56 12.39
CA PRO A 30 9.77 -18.45 13.34
C PRO A 30 9.65 -19.90 12.82
N GLU A 31 9.33 -20.05 11.54
CA GLU A 31 9.17 -21.34 10.85
C GLU A 31 10.51 -22.11 10.79
N GLU A 32 11.62 -21.43 10.49
CA GLU A 32 12.96 -22.05 10.49
C GLU A 32 13.36 -22.55 11.88
N LEU A 33 13.06 -21.77 12.92
CA LEU A 33 13.35 -22.15 14.31
C LEU A 33 12.55 -23.40 14.72
N VAL A 34 11.26 -23.44 14.39
CA VAL A 34 10.39 -24.58 14.68
C VAL A 34 10.83 -25.83 13.94
N LEU A 35 11.06 -25.73 12.62
CA LEU A 35 11.50 -26.85 11.79
C LEU A 35 12.80 -27.45 12.34
N GLN A 36 13.77 -26.60 12.66
CA GLN A 36 15.05 -27.03 13.21
C GLN A 36 14.90 -27.63 14.62
N ALA A 37 14.04 -27.06 15.48
CA ALA A 37 13.77 -27.60 16.81
C ALA A 37 13.14 -29.00 16.74
N ALA A 38 12.19 -29.21 15.82
CA ALA A 38 11.59 -30.51 15.56
C ALA A 38 12.64 -31.51 15.04
N ALA A 39 13.47 -31.09 14.07
CA ALA A 39 14.54 -31.93 13.52
C ALA A 39 15.59 -32.34 14.57
N LEU A 40 15.87 -31.48 15.55
CA LEU A 40 16.78 -31.77 16.66
C LEU A 40 16.15 -32.61 17.79
N GLY A 41 14.84 -32.89 17.73
CA GLY A 41 14.12 -33.63 18.76
C GLY A 41 13.96 -32.86 20.08
N LEU A 42 13.77 -31.55 20.02
CA LEU A 42 13.48 -30.75 21.22
C LEU A 42 12.11 -31.10 21.81
N HIS A 43 12.01 -31.06 23.14
CA HIS A 43 10.76 -31.33 23.86
C HIS A 43 9.72 -30.22 23.63
N ALA A 44 10.17 -28.97 23.61
CA ALA A 44 9.37 -27.79 23.32
C ALA A 44 10.27 -26.64 22.83
N LEU A 45 9.66 -25.66 22.18
CA LEU A 45 10.30 -24.42 21.77
C LEU A 45 9.47 -23.22 22.23
N ALA A 46 10.13 -22.29 22.93
CA ALA A 46 9.59 -20.98 23.22
C ALA A 46 10.28 -19.91 22.37
N ILE A 47 9.50 -19.14 21.63
CA ILE A 47 9.98 -17.94 20.94
C ILE A 47 9.67 -16.75 21.84
N ALA A 48 10.72 -16.09 22.32
CA ALA A 48 10.69 -14.95 23.22
C ALA A 48 11.23 -13.71 22.50
N ASP A 49 10.45 -13.16 21.56
CA ASP A 49 10.80 -11.93 20.87
C ASP A 49 10.83 -10.72 21.81
N ARG A 50 11.66 -9.74 21.47
CA ARG A 50 11.93 -8.56 22.31
C ARG A 50 10.71 -7.64 22.34
N ASN A 51 10.10 -7.49 23.53
CA ASN A 51 8.98 -6.61 23.81
C ASN A 51 7.84 -6.72 22.77
N GLY A 52 7.57 -7.90 22.21
CA GLY A 52 6.59 -8.07 21.12
C GLY A 52 6.19 -9.51 20.87
N VAL A 53 5.13 -9.70 20.08
CA VAL A 53 4.46 -10.98 19.79
C VAL A 53 4.20 -11.20 18.29
N SER A 54 4.72 -10.32 17.43
CA SER A 54 4.45 -10.33 15.98
C SER A 54 4.81 -11.66 15.29
N GLY A 55 5.87 -12.35 15.75
CA GLY A 55 6.34 -13.60 15.17
C GLY A 55 5.64 -14.86 15.69
N LEU A 56 4.82 -14.76 16.74
CA LEU A 56 4.35 -15.94 17.49
C LEU A 56 3.29 -16.75 16.73
N VAL A 57 2.40 -16.11 15.96
CA VAL A 57 1.37 -16.82 15.19
C VAL A 57 2.00 -17.72 14.13
N ARG A 58 3.00 -17.20 13.41
CA ARG A 58 3.79 -17.96 12.43
C ARG A 58 4.49 -19.17 13.04
N GLY A 59 5.14 -18.97 14.20
CA GLY A 59 5.77 -20.06 14.95
C GLY A 59 4.76 -21.10 15.42
N HIS A 60 3.59 -20.67 15.91
CA HIS A 60 2.52 -21.56 16.37
C HIS A 60 1.95 -22.43 15.24
N LEU A 61 1.70 -21.84 14.06
CA LEU A 61 1.21 -22.58 12.89
C LEU A 61 2.23 -23.63 12.43
N ALA A 62 3.51 -23.25 12.29
CA ALA A 62 4.58 -24.18 11.94
C ALA A 62 4.73 -25.31 12.98
N ALA A 63 4.55 -24.99 14.26
CA ALA A 63 4.71 -25.98 15.33
C ALA A 63 3.58 -27.02 15.32
N LYS A 64 2.36 -26.60 14.98
CA LYS A 64 1.24 -27.51 14.73
C LYS A 64 1.52 -28.45 13.57
N GLU A 65 2.02 -27.91 12.46
CA GLU A 65 2.34 -28.70 11.26
C GLU A 65 3.39 -29.79 11.57
N HIS A 66 4.38 -29.47 12.39
CA HIS A 66 5.46 -30.39 12.77
C HIS A 66 5.23 -31.15 14.09
N GLY A 67 4.09 -31.00 14.75
CA GLY A 67 3.78 -31.66 16.02
C GLY A 67 4.70 -31.29 17.19
N LEU A 68 5.33 -30.10 17.16
CA LEU A 68 6.22 -29.60 18.21
C LEU A 68 5.42 -28.83 19.28
N ARG A 69 5.73 -29.03 20.57
CA ARG A 69 5.15 -28.20 21.63
C ARG A 69 5.70 -26.76 21.53
N PHE A 70 4.83 -25.83 21.16
CA PHE A 70 5.13 -24.40 21.12
C PHE A 70 4.72 -23.70 22.42
N ILE A 71 5.54 -22.76 22.88
CA ILE A 71 5.27 -21.93 24.06
C ILE A 71 5.35 -20.46 23.62
N PRO A 72 4.21 -19.76 23.47
CA PRO A 72 4.20 -18.32 23.21
C PRO A 72 4.83 -17.58 24.39
N SER A 73 5.89 -16.81 24.16
CA SER A 73 6.58 -16.08 25.22
C SER A 73 7.14 -14.75 24.72
N VAL A 74 7.59 -13.90 25.66
CA VAL A 74 8.12 -12.58 25.34
C VAL A 74 9.35 -12.30 26.19
N ARG A 75 10.38 -11.70 25.59
CA ARG A 75 11.48 -11.11 26.34
C ARG A 75 11.11 -9.66 26.68
N LEU A 76 10.93 -9.40 27.96
CA LEU A 76 10.68 -8.07 28.53
C LEU A 76 12.01 -7.40 28.84
N ASP A 77 12.36 -6.36 28.09
CA ASP A 77 13.49 -5.48 28.41
C ASP A 77 12.99 -4.26 29.18
N LEU A 78 13.42 -4.15 30.43
CA LEU A 78 13.06 -3.05 31.33
C LEU A 78 13.98 -1.84 31.10
N ALA A 79 13.46 -0.64 31.33
CA ALA A 79 14.15 0.63 31.13
C ALA A 79 15.48 0.74 31.91
N GLU A 80 15.55 0.09 33.06
CA GLU A 80 16.73 0.03 33.94
C GLU A 80 17.78 -1.01 33.51
N GLY A 81 17.60 -1.64 32.34
CA GLY A 81 18.58 -2.50 31.68
C GLY A 81 18.56 -3.97 32.11
N THR A 82 17.56 -4.40 32.90
CA THR A 82 17.33 -5.81 33.21
C THR A 82 16.33 -6.42 32.24
N SER A 83 16.63 -7.63 31.74
CA SER A 83 15.74 -8.37 30.87
C SER A 83 15.13 -9.58 31.59
N LEU A 84 13.85 -9.85 31.36
CA LEU A 84 13.13 -11.01 31.86
C LEU A 84 12.50 -11.75 30.68
N LEU A 85 12.59 -13.08 30.66
CA LEU A 85 11.74 -13.89 29.80
C LEU A 85 10.43 -14.15 30.54
N CYS A 86 9.30 -13.94 29.88
CA CYS A 86 7.97 -14.08 30.45
C CYS A 86 7.17 -15.15 29.71
N TYR A 87 6.63 -16.12 30.46
CA TYR A 87 5.84 -17.22 29.94
C TYR A 87 4.47 -17.23 30.64
N PRO A 88 3.38 -16.93 29.92
CA PRO A 88 2.04 -17.02 30.47
C PRO A 88 1.61 -18.48 30.62
N THR A 89 1.08 -18.82 31.79
CA THR A 89 0.65 -20.20 32.09
C THR A 89 -0.76 -20.52 31.60
N ASP A 90 -1.60 -19.50 31.45
CA ASP A 90 -2.99 -19.56 30.99
C ASP A 90 -3.40 -18.32 30.19
N ARG A 91 -4.64 -18.30 29.69
CA ARG A 91 -5.22 -17.20 28.90
C ARG A 91 -5.27 -15.88 29.66
N ASP A 92 -5.53 -15.90 30.97
CA ASP A 92 -5.60 -14.67 31.75
C ASP A 92 -4.23 -14.08 32.00
N ALA A 93 -3.21 -14.92 32.20
CA ALA A 93 -1.82 -14.50 32.24
C ALA A 93 -1.39 -13.90 30.89
N TRP A 94 -1.77 -14.51 29.76
CA TRP A 94 -1.54 -13.89 28.45
C TRP A 94 -2.15 -12.50 28.37
N GLY A 95 -3.41 -12.34 28.78
CA GLY A 95 -4.08 -11.04 28.79
C GLY A 95 -3.36 -9.98 29.61
N ARG A 96 -2.88 -10.34 30.81
CA ARG A 96 -2.09 -9.42 31.66
C ARG A 96 -0.76 -9.03 31.02
N LEU A 97 -0.10 -9.97 30.33
CA LEU A 97 1.14 -9.70 29.60
C LEU A 97 0.89 -8.73 28.42
N MET A 98 -0.21 -8.91 27.67
CA MET A 98 -0.57 -8.02 26.57
C MET A 98 -0.88 -6.60 27.06
N GLN A 99 -1.55 -6.48 28.21
CA GLN A 99 -1.81 -5.18 28.86
C GLN A 99 -0.51 -4.51 29.31
N LEU A 100 0.44 -5.27 29.86
CA LEU A 100 1.77 -4.76 30.23
C LEU A 100 2.52 -4.22 29.01
N LEU A 101 2.54 -4.97 27.91
CA LEU A 101 3.19 -4.54 26.67
C LEU A 101 2.50 -3.30 26.08
N THR A 102 1.17 -3.25 26.11
CA THR A 102 0.38 -2.09 25.67
C THR A 102 0.73 -0.85 26.50
N LEU A 103 0.81 -0.98 27.82
CA LEU A 103 1.23 0.12 28.70
C LEU A 103 2.61 0.66 28.31
N GLY A 104 3.60 -0.23 28.18
CA GLY A 104 4.96 0.17 27.83
C GLY A 104 5.08 0.79 26.44
N LYS A 105 4.37 0.25 25.45
CA LYS A 105 4.39 0.74 24.05
C LYS A 105 3.62 2.05 23.87
N ARG A 106 2.57 2.30 24.65
CA ARG A 106 1.80 3.54 24.58
C ARG A 106 2.49 4.74 25.22
N ARG A 107 3.49 4.50 26.10
CA ARG A 107 4.33 5.55 26.69
C ARG A 107 5.35 6.14 25.71
N THR A 108 5.65 5.45 24.62
CA THR A 108 6.73 5.80 23.69
C THR A 108 6.22 6.10 22.28
N ALA A 109 7.12 6.58 21.43
CA ALA A 109 6.88 6.66 19.99
C ALA A 109 6.77 5.25 19.38
N LYS A 110 6.32 5.19 18.12
CA LYS A 110 6.17 3.93 17.36
C LYS A 110 7.50 3.16 17.33
N GLY A 111 7.43 1.88 17.72
CA GLY A 111 8.53 0.92 17.62
C GLY A 111 9.29 0.69 18.94
N ASP A 112 9.11 1.58 19.92
CA ASP A 112 9.72 1.46 21.24
C ASP A 112 8.74 0.87 22.28
N CYS A 113 9.28 0.50 23.44
CA CYS A 113 8.51 0.03 24.58
C CYS A 113 9.26 0.35 25.87
N GLU A 114 8.65 1.11 26.78
CA GLU A 114 9.23 1.45 28.08
C GLU A 114 8.49 0.73 29.21
N LEU A 115 9.10 -0.35 29.70
CA LEU A 115 8.63 -1.13 30.84
C LEU A 115 9.51 -0.88 32.06
N ARG A 116 8.92 -0.80 33.24
CA ARG A 116 9.60 -0.61 34.53
C ARG A 116 9.26 -1.77 35.48
N PRO A 117 10.14 -2.16 36.42
CA PRO A 117 9.84 -3.15 37.45
C PRO A 117 8.55 -2.85 38.23
N ALA A 118 8.26 -1.57 38.46
CA ALA A 118 7.02 -1.16 39.12
C ALA A 118 5.77 -1.56 38.33
N ASP A 119 5.83 -1.64 36.99
CA ASP A 119 4.69 -2.08 36.17
C ASP A 119 4.42 -3.59 36.36
N LEU A 120 5.46 -4.38 36.63
CA LEU A 120 5.35 -5.83 36.88
C LEU A 120 4.76 -6.14 38.26
N LEU A 121 5.06 -5.27 39.24
CA LEU A 121 4.65 -5.39 40.64
C LEU A 121 3.39 -4.56 40.95
N SER A 122 2.83 -3.84 39.98
CA SER A 122 1.64 -3.02 40.18
C SER A 122 0.41 -3.87 40.45
N ASP A 123 -0.42 -3.39 41.39
CA ASP A 123 -1.73 -3.96 41.69
C ASP A 123 -2.80 -3.64 40.61
N ASP A 124 -2.52 -2.71 39.68
CA ASP A 124 -3.51 -2.21 38.69
C ASP A 124 -4.16 -3.35 37.87
N PHE A 125 -3.32 -4.21 37.29
CA PHE A 125 -3.77 -5.39 36.54
C PHE A 125 -2.93 -6.65 36.86
N GLN A 126 -2.17 -6.59 37.95
CA GLN A 126 -1.41 -7.72 38.51
C GLN A 126 -0.52 -8.42 37.48
N ALA A 127 0.30 -7.67 36.74
CA ALA A 127 1.03 -8.15 35.56
C ALA A 127 1.81 -9.46 35.79
N GLY A 128 2.37 -9.67 36.99
CA GLY A 128 3.10 -10.87 37.36
C GLY A 128 2.26 -12.13 37.63
N ARG A 129 0.96 -12.00 37.90
CA ARG A 129 0.11 -13.13 38.30
C ARG A 129 -0.01 -14.17 37.19
N GLY A 130 0.23 -15.43 37.52
CA GLY A 130 0.15 -16.56 36.57
C GLY A 130 1.25 -16.55 35.51
N GLN A 131 2.28 -15.72 35.67
CA GLN A 131 3.48 -15.71 34.83
C GLN A 131 4.57 -16.60 35.44
N ILE A 132 5.37 -17.20 34.57
CA ILE A 132 6.70 -17.67 34.90
C ILE A 132 7.69 -16.67 34.34
N PHE A 133 8.63 -16.21 35.17
CA PHE A 133 9.72 -15.33 34.76
C PHE A 133 11.06 -16.06 34.85
N ILE A 134 11.89 -15.87 33.83
CA ILE A 134 13.31 -16.22 33.89
C ILE A 134 14.11 -14.91 33.79
N ALA A 135 14.77 -14.53 34.88
CA ALA A 135 15.60 -13.34 34.91
C ALA A 135 16.91 -13.56 34.15
N LEU A 136 17.21 -12.68 33.18
CA LEU A 136 18.46 -12.72 32.43
C LEU A 136 19.55 -11.95 33.18
N PRO A 137 20.60 -12.62 33.70
CA PRO A 137 21.64 -11.94 34.45
C PRO A 137 22.50 -11.06 33.52
N PRO A 138 22.79 -9.79 33.92
CA PRO A 138 23.72 -8.95 33.19
C PRO A 138 25.14 -9.55 33.20
N ASP A 139 26.03 -8.99 32.39
CA ASP A 139 27.45 -9.42 32.35
C ASP A 139 28.13 -9.26 33.72
N ARG A 140 27.81 -8.17 34.41
CA ARG A 140 28.23 -7.89 35.79
C ARG A 140 27.01 -7.88 36.69
N ILE A 141 26.95 -8.83 37.62
CA ILE A 141 25.88 -8.94 38.62
C ILE A 141 25.99 -7.74 39.56
N SER A 142 25.08 -6.78 39.41
CA SER A 142 25.00 -5.58 40.25
C SER A 142 24.17 -5.82 41.51
N ARG A 143 24.30 -4.95 42.51
CA ARG A 143 23.42 -4.93 43.68
C ARG A 143 21.94 -4.76 43.26
N TYR A 144 21.70 -3.84 42.32
CA TYR A 144 20.37 -3.60 41.75
C TYR A 144 19.73 -4.89 41.20
N PHE A 145 20.47 -5.70 40.43
CA PHE A 145 19.93 -6.94 39.88
C PHE A 145 19.56 -7.94 40.99
N LYS A 146 20.37 -8.05 42.05
CA LYS A 146 20.06 -8.91 43.20
C LYS A 146 18.81 -8.45 43.94
N ASP A 147 18.69 -7.14 44.18
CA ASP A 147 17.54 -6.55 44.86
C ASP A 147 16.26 -6.75 44.03
N LEU A 148 16.33 -6.55 42.71
CA LEU A 148 15.22 -6.80 41.79
C LEU A 148 14.80 -8.27 41.77
N LEU A 149 15.77 -9.20 41.72
CA LEU A 149 15.50 -10.64 41.76
C LEU A 149 14.78 -11.04 43.06
N GLY A 150 15.24 -10.50 44.20
CA GLY A 150 14.58 -10.68 45.49
C GLY A 150 13.16 -10.10 45.52
N LYS A 151 12.95 -8.90 44.97
CA LYS A 151 11.62 -8.28 44.88
C LYS A 151 10.66 -9.10 44.03
N LEU A 152 11.06 -9.49 42.82
CA LEU A 152 10.24 -10.32 41.93
C LEU A 152 9.84 -11.65 42.60
N LYS A 153 10.74 -12.22 43.41
CA LYS A 153 10.48 -13.49 44.12
C LYS A 153 9.57 -13.33 45.34
N ASN A 154 9.75 -12.26 46.13
CA ASN A 154 9.09 -12.10 47.43
C ASN A 154 7.81 -11.26 47.37
N GLU A 155 7.77 -10.27 46.49
CA GLU A 155 6.65 -9.34 46.31
C GLU A 155 5.80 -9.68 45.08
N GLY A 156 6.36 -10.41 44.11
CA GLY A 156 5.66 -10.79 42.89
C GLY A 156 4.78 -12.03 43.03
N GLU A 157 3.62 -12.04 42.39
CA GLU A 157 2.72 -13.21 42.29
C GLU A 157 3.15 -14.19 41.17
N SER A 158 4.44 -14.45 41.05
CA SER A 158 5.03 -15.17 39.90
C SER A 158 6.06 -16.21 40.31
N SER A 159 6.28 -17.22 39.45
CA SER A 159 7.39 -18.14 39.63
C SER A 159 8.63 -17.59 38.95
N VAL A 160 9.70 -17.34 39.72
CA VAL A 160 10.92 -16.68 39.23
C VAL A 160 12.10 -17.65 39.23
N TYR A 161 12.76 -17.73 38.08
CA TYR A 161 13.96 -18.52 37.84
C TYR A 161 15.12 -17.61 37.40
N LEU A 162 16.35 -18.10 37.50
CA LEU A 162 17.55 -17.40 37.05
C LEU A 162 18.14 -18.11 35.82
N ALA A 163 18.37 -17.38 34.73
CA ALA A 163 18.96 -17.95 33.52
C ALA A 163 20.45 -18.27 33.69
N GLY A 164 20.82 -19.51 33.42
CA GLY A 164 22.19 -19.96 33.15
C GLY A 164 22.40 -20.12 31.65
N ARG A 165 23.43 -19.47 31.10
CA ARG A 165 23.85 -19.58 29.70
C ARG A 165 25.33 -19.89 29.63
N VAL A 166 25.70 -20.81 28.72
CA VAL A 166 27.09 -21.04 28.31
C VAL A 166 27.41 -20.16 27.10
N ARG A 167 28.44 -19.33 27.21
CA ARG A 167 28.87 -18.31 26.26
C ARG A 167 30.04 -18.76 25.39
N MET A 168 30.78 -19.78 25.83
CA MET A 168 32.00 -20.27 25.20
C MET A 168 33.08 -19.18 25.13
N ASP A 169 33.21 -18.41 26.22
CA ASP A 169 34.21 -17.33 26.39
C ASP A 169 35.38 -17.72 27.32
N GLY A 170 35.38 -18.97 27.79
CA GLY A 170 36.36 -19.50 28.74
C GLY A 170 36.05 -19.23 30.21
N GLY A 171 35.04 -18.40 30.52
CA GLY A 171 34.62 -18.05 31.89
C GLY A 171 33.38 -18.77 32.40
N ASP A 172 32.81 -19.68 31.61
CA ASP A 172 31.48 -20.26 31.84
C ASP A 172 31.34 -21.02 33.16
N GLY A 173 32.30 -21.87 33.53
CA GLY A 173 32.23 -22.65 34.77
C GLY A 173 32.16 -21.75 36.01
N ALA A 174 33.03 -20.75 36.10
CA ALA A 174 33.05 -19.79 37.20
C ALA A 174 31.79 -18.90 37.20
N ARG A 175 31.27 -18.54 36.02
CA ARG A 175 30.05 -17.75 35.89
C ARG A 175 28.82 -18.54 36.34
N LEU A 176 28.67 -19.78 35.88
CA LEU A 176 27.57 -20.66 36.28
C LEU A 176 27.60 -20.94 37.79
N ALA A 177 28.78 -21.15 38.39
CA ALA A 177 28.90 -21.31 39.84
C ALA A 177 28.41 -20.07 40.61
N ARG A 178 28.78 -18.86 40.16
CA ARG A 178 28.28 -17.61 40.77
C ARG A 178 26.76 -17.46 40.62
N LEU A 179 26.21 -17.84 39.47
CA LEU A 179 24.76 -17.79 39.23
C LEU A 179 24.02 -18.85 40.06
N ALA A 180 24.55 -20.06 40.19
CA ALA A 180 23.98 -21.10 41.05
C ALA A 180 23.94 -20.65 42.52
N ALA A 181 25.03 -20.06 43.03
CA ALA A 181 25.07 -19.52 44.38
C ALA A 181 24.07 -18.37 44.59
N LEU A 182 23.92 -17.48 43.60
CA LEU A 182 22.91 -16.42 43.64
C LEU A 182 21.47 -16.97 43.60
N ALA A 183 21.23 -17.97 42.74
CA ALA A 183 19.94 -18.64 42.62
C ALA A 183 19.50 -19.26 43.95
N GLU A 184 20.43 -19.89 44.67
CA GLU A 184 20.20 -20.45 46.01
C GLU A 184 19.92 -19.34 47.03
N GLN A 185 20.74 -18.29 47.05
CA GLN A 185 20.59 -17.16 47.97
C GLN A 185 19.24 -16.44 47.82
N CYS A 186 18.75 -16.28 46.59
CA CYS A 186 17.51 -15.55 46.30
C CYS A 186 16.28 -16.46 46.19
N GLY A 187 16.41 -17.78 46.29
CA GLY A 187 15.30 -18.71 46.11
C GLY A 187 14.72 -18.71 44.68
N THR A 188 15.56 -18.43 43.67
CA THR A 188 15.20 -18.36 42.25
C THR A 188 15.99 -19.41 41.47
N PRO A 189 15.46 -20.63 41.27
CA PRO A 189 16.24 -21.77 40.78
C PRO A 189 16.91 -21.51 39.42
N LEU A 190 18.13 -22.03 39.24
CA LEU A 190 18.88 -21.91 37.99
C LEU A 190 18.23 -22.78 36.90
N VAL A 191 18.03 -22.22 35.71
CA VAL A 191 17.50 -22.89 34.51
C VAL A 191 18.42 -22.66 33.30
N ALA A 192 18.60 -23.68 32.46
CA ALA A 192 19.41 -23.59 31.25
C ALA A 192 18.67 -22.84 30.14
N VAL A 193 19.36 -21.94 29.44
CA VAL A 193 18.85 -21.24 28.24
C VAL A 193 19.90 -21.20 27.13
N GLY A 194 19.46 -21.25 25.87
CA GLY A 194 20.35 -21.16 24.71
C GLY A 194 20.68 -19.73 24.28
N ASP A 195 19.80 -18.76 24.57
CA ASP A 195 19.86 -17.39 24.06
C ASP A 195 20.04 -17.35 22.54
N VAL A 196 19.18 -18.11 21.87
CA VAL A 196 19.23 -18.44 20.45
C VAL A 196 18.84 -17.22 19.61
N LEU A 197 19.69 -16.87 18.65
CA LEU A 197 19.42 -15.86 17.63
C LEU A 197 19.25 -16.46 16.22
N MET A 198 19.62 -17.73 16.03
CA MET A 198 19.66 -18.37 14.73
C MET A 198 19.28 -19.84 14.82
N HIS A 199 18.61 -20.37 13.80
CA HIS A 199 18.25 -21.79 13.77
C HIS A 199 19.52 -22.68 13.69
N GLY A 200 20.55 -22.26 12.96
CA GLY A 200 21.82 -22.99 12.84
C GLY A 200 23.05 -22.07 12.72
N PRO A 201 24.28 -22.63 12.87
CA PRO A 201 25.53 -21.86 12.88
C PRO A 201 25.85 -21.16 11.56
N GLY A 202 25.38 -21.71 10.43
CA GLY A 202 25.59 -21.13 9.09
C GLY A 202 25.02 -19.71 8.94
N ARG A 203 24.05 -19.34 9.78
CA ARG A 203 23.39 -18.04 9.78
C ARG A 203 24.22 -16.92 10.43
N ARG A 204 25.40 -17.25 10.98
CA ARG A 204 26.33 -16.29 11.64
C ARG A 204 26.63 -15.06 10.79
N MET A 205 26.88 -15.24 9.49
CA MET A 205 27.22 -14.13 8.60
C MET A 205 26.08 -13.12 8.47
N LEU A 206 24.84 -13.61 8.32
CA LEU A 206 23.66 -12.73 8.30
C LEU A 206 23.49 -12.01 9.64
N GLN A 207 23.70 -12.71 10.77
CA GLN A 207 23.63 -12.11 12.10
C GLN A 207 24.57 -10.89 12.27
N ASP A 208 25.78 -10.97 11.71
CA ASP A 208 26.74 -9.85 11.74
C ASP A 208 26.26 -8.69 10.88
N VAL A 209 25.71 -8.97 9.70
CA VAL A 209 25.11 -7.94 8.83
C VAL A 209 23.93 -7.25 9.51
N LEU A 210 23.00 -8.01 10.11
CA LEU A 210 21.88 -7.44 10.86
C LEU A 210 22.37 -6.54 12.00
N THR A 211 23.42 -6.96 12.71
CA THR A 211 24.06 -6.15 13.75
C THR A 211 24.62 -4.84 13.20
N CYS A 212 25.32 -4.89 12.05
CA CYS A 212 25.85 -3.70 11.39
C CYS A 212 24.74 -2.73 10.95
N ILE A 213 23.66 -3.26 10.35
CA ILE A 213 22.49 -2.46 9.94
C ILE A 213 21.86 -1.78 11.16
N ARG A 214 21.66 -2.52 12.26
CA ARG A 214 21.07 -2.00 13.50
C ARG A 214 21.87 -0.84 14.10
N HIS A 215 23.19 -0.93 14.07
CA HIS A 215 24.10 0.09 14.63
C HIS A 215 24.52 1.16 13.63
N GLY A 216 24.08 1.07 12.36
CA GLY A 216 24.41 2.04 11.32
C GLY A 216 25.91 2.11 11.00
N CYS A 217 26.63 0.99 11.10
CA CYS A 217 28.07 0.91 10.86
C CYS A 217 28.41 -0.16 9.81
N THR A 218 29.65 -0.17 9.34
CA THR A 218 30.17 -1.25 8.50
C THR A 218 30.72 -2.42 9.32
N LEU A 219 30.93 -3.57 8.68
CA LEU A 219 31.53 -4.76 9.28
C LEU A 219 32.94 -4.47 9.83
N PHE A 220 33.69 -3.60 9.15
CA PHE A 220 35.04 -3.19 9.55
C PHE A 220 35.05 -2.31 10.81
N GLU A 221 33.96 -1.61 11.08
CA GLU A 221 33.80 -0.70 12.24
C GLU A 221 33.07 -1.36 13.42
N ALA A 222 32.37 -2.47 13.19
CA ALA A 222 31.49 -3.07 14.18
C ALA A 222 32.23 -3.53 15.46
N GLY A 223 33.45 -4.05 15.33
CA GLY A 223 34.30 -4.45 16.46
C GLY A 223 33.60 -5.39 17.43
N ARG A 224 33.57 -5.03 18.73
CA ARG A 224 32.95 -5.84 19.81
C ARG A 224 31.41 -5.85 19.78
N ARG A 225 30.78 -5.17 18.82
CA ARG A 225 29.31 -5.26 18.63
C ARG A 225 28.90 -6.61 18.04
N LEU A 226 29.79 -7.26 17.28
CA LEU A 226 29.56 -8.59 16.69
C LEU A 226 29.64 -9.67 17.77
N GLN A 227 28.99 -10.81 17.56
CA GLN A 227 29.10 -11.93 18.49
C GLN A 227 30.53 -12.53 18.44
N PRO A 228 31.05 -13.03 19.58
CA PRO A 228 32.39 -13.63 19.59
C PRO A 228 32.47 -14.97 18.83
N ASN A 229 31.35 -15.68 18.71
CA ASN A 229 31.27 -17.02 18.12
C ASN A 229 29.87 -17.29 17.54
N ALA A 230 29.69 -18.48 16.95
CA ALA A 230 28.43 -18.93 16.36
C ALA A 230 27.58 -19.79 17.32
N GLU A 231 27.75 -19.65 18.63
CA GLU A 231 27.11 -20.56 19.60
C GLU A 231 25.66 -20.21 19.92
N ARG A 232 25.13 -19.08 19.46
CA ARG A 232 23.73 -18.68 19.71
C ARG A 232 22.75 -19.30 18.72
N HIS A 233 22.83 -20.63 18.52
CA HIS A 233 21.90 -21.41 17.72
C HIS A 233 21.16 -22.49 18.52
N LEU A 234 20.10 -23.07 17.93
CA LEU A 234 19.41 -24.25 18.50
C LEU A 234 20.37 -25.43 18.60
N LYS A 235 20.49 -26.03 19.79
CA LYS A 235 21.40 -27.17 20.04
C LYS A 235 20.63 -28.46 20.27
N PRO A 236 21.17 -29.62 19.86
CA PRO A 236 20.61 -30.91 20.23
C PRO A 236 20.53 -31.08 21.76
N PRO A 237 19.54 -31.83 22.30
CA PRO A 237 19.42 -32.05 23.74
C PRO A 237 20.67 -32.66 24.39
N ALA A 238 21.37 -33.57 23.68
CA ALA A 238 22.61 -34.18 24.16
C ALA A 238 23.74 -33.15 24.36
N GLU A 239 23.82 -32.15 23.47
CA GLU A 239 24.81 -31.09 23.59
C GLU A 239 24.49 -30.16 24.76
N MET A 240 23.22 -29.81 24.96
CA MET A 240 22.82 -29.02 26.13
C MET A 240 23.08 -29.76 27.45
N ALA A 241 22.85 -31.08 27.49
CA ALA A 241 23.22 -31.91 28.63
C ALA A 241 24.72 -31.93 28.90
N ARG A 242 25.56 -31.94 27.84
CA ARG A 242 27.01 -31.84 27.96
C ARG A 242 27.44 -30.47 28.51
N LEU A 243 26.86 -29.39 28.00
CA LEU A 243 27.18 -28.01 28.42
C LEU A 243 26.78 -27.74 29.88
N PHE A 244 25.69 -28.35 30.35
CA PHE A 244 25.18 -28.24 31.72
C PHE A 244 25.48 -29.47 32.58
N ALA A 245 26.52 -30.26 32.27
CA ALA A 245 26.83 -31.49 32.99
C ALA A 245 27.04 -31.29 34.50
N ALA A 246 27.54 -30.12 34.93
CA ALA A 246 27.69 -29.75 36.34
C ALA A 246 26.39 -29.30 37.02
N TYR A 247 25.34 -29.00 36.24
CA TYR A 247 24.04 -28.50 36.71
C TYR A 247 22.87 -29.20 35.97
N PRO A 248 22.73 -30.54 36.08
CA PRO A 248 21.70 -31.29 35.35
C PRO A 248 20.27 -30.84 35.69
N GLU A 249 20.03 -30.38 36.92
CA GLU A 249 18.75 -29.81 37.35
C GLU A 249 18.36 -28.56 36.55
N ALA A 250 19.33 -27.77 36.09
CA ALA A 250 19.04 -26.59 35.26
C ALA A 250 18.48 -26.99 33.90
N LEU A 251 18.91 -28.14 33.35
CA LEU A 251 18.35 -28.71 32.13
C LEU A 251 16.96 -29.31 32.38
N ALA A 252 16.79 -30.08 33.46
CA ALA A 252 15.51 -30.70 33.81
C ALA A 252 14.39 -29.66 34.00
N ARG A 253 14.69 -28.52 34.61
CA ARG A 253 13.76 -27.39 34.79
C ARG A 253 13.23 -26.81 33.48
N THR A 254 13.95 -26.94 32.37
CA THR A 254 13.44 -26.47 31.08
C THR A 254 12.16 -27.21 30.68
N VAL A 255 12.13 -28.52 30.93
CA VAL A 255 10.97 -29.38 30.68
C VAL A 255 9.88 -29.18 31.73
N GLU A 256 10.24 -28.90 32.99
CA GLU A 256 9.28 -28.53 34.05
C GLU A 256 8.49 -27.27 33.67
N ILE A 257 9.21 -26.20 33.31
CA ILE A 257 8.60 -24.93 32.88
C ILE A 257 7.75 -25.14 31.63
N ALA A 258 8.24 -25.90 30.65
CA ALA A 258 7.49 -26.21 29.44
C ALA A 258 6.15 -26.90 29.73
N LYS A 259 6.10 -27.80 30.74
CA LYS A 259 4.87 -28.46 31.17
C LYS A 259 3.93 -27.54 31.96
N ALA A 260 4.47 -26.58 32.71
CA ALA A 260 3.68 -25.61 33.45
C ALA A 260 3.01 -24.57 32.54
N CYS A 261 3.63 -24.24 31.41
CA CYS A 261 3.08 -23.32 30.41
C CYS A 261 1.99 -24.01 29.57
N ARG A 262 0.71 -23.88 29.97
CA ARG A 262 -0.42 -24.54 29.30
C ARG A 262 -1.03 -23.73 28.18
N PHE A 263 -1.00 -22.40 28.28
CA PHE A 263 -1.54 -21.46 27.29
C PHE A 263 -1.13 -21.80 25.85
N SER A 264 -2.10 -21.71 24.93
CA SER A 264 -1.94 -21.83 23.49
C SER A 264 -2.61 -20.63 22.82
N LEU A 265 -2.12 -20.19 21.65
CA LEU A 265 -2.80 -19.15 20.87
C LEU A 265 -4.19 -19.59 20.41
N ASP A 266 -4.48 -20.90 20.41
CA ASP A 266 -5.80 -21.45 20.13
C ASP A 266 -6.84 -21.14 21.22
N ASP A 267 -6.38 -20.76 22.42
CA ASP A 267 -7.27 -20.36 23.53
C ASP A 267 -7.83 -18.94 23.33
N LEU A 268 -7.35 -18.20 22.33
CA LEU A 268 -7.80 -16.86 22.00
C LEU A 268 -9.12 -16.91 21.23
N ARG A 269 -10.23 -16.99 21.98
CA ARG A 269 -11.58 -16.80 21.41
C ARG A 269 -11.85 -15.33 21.14
N TYR A 270 -12.33 -15.05 19.94
CA TYR A 270 -12.68 -13.70 19.50
C TYR A 270 -14.19 -13.46 19.65
N ASP A 271 -14.55 -12.45 20.44
CA ASP A 271 -15.93 -12.01 20.64
C ASP A 271 -16.16 -10.67 19.93
N TYR A 272 -17.00 -10.68 18.89
CA TYR A 272 -17.33 -9.48 18.12
C TYR A 272 -18.19 -8.49 18.92
N PRO A 273 -17.97 -7.16 18.79
CA PRO A 273 -18.80 -6.16 19.47
C PRO A 273 -20.29 -6.23 19.10
N VAL A 274 -21.15 -5.81 20.03
CA VAL A 274 -22.62 -5.71 19.83
C VAL A 274 -23.16 -4.33 20.18
N ASP A 275 -22.27 -3.35 20.36
CA ASP A 275 -22.57 -1.99 20.83
C ASP A 275 -23.52 -1.23 19.89
N SER A 276 -23.63 -1.65 18.62
CA SER A 276 -24.56 -1.11 17.61
C SER A 276 -25.99 -1.64 17.75
N VAL A 277 -26.25 -2.60 18.64
CA VAL A 277 -27.55 -3.24 18.85
C VAL A 277 -28.28 -2.55 20.01
N PRO A 278 -29.58 -2.22 19.90
CA PRO A 278 -30.37 -1.72 21.02
C PRO A 278 -30.36 -2.68 22.23
N GLU A 279 -30.36 -2.13 23.44
CA GLU A 279 -30.38 -2.94 24.66
C GLU A 279 -31.59 -3.87 24.71
N GLY A 280 -31.35 -5.14 25.01
CA GLY A 280 -32.39 -6.17 25.15
C GLY A 280 -32.87 -6.79 23.83
N VAL A 281 -32.34 -6.37 22.67
CA VAL A 281 -32.67 -6.93 21.36
C VAL A 281 -31.59 -7.92 20.93
N ALA A 282 -31.97 -9.06 20.34
CA ALA A 282 -30.99 -9.98 19.77
C ALA A 282 -30.40 -9.37 18.48
N PRO A 283 -29.08 -9.49 18.22
CA PRO A 283 -28.46 -8.92 17.03
C PRO A 283 -29.13 -9.36 15.71
N GLN A 284 -29.61 -10.60 15.64
CA GLN A 284 -30.31 -11.10 14.45
C GLN A 284 -31.65 -10.38 14.22
N ASP A 285 -32.45 -10.17 15.28
CA ASP A 285 -33.76 -9.52 15.16
C ASP A 285 -33.63 -8.07 14.68
N GLU A 286 -32.60 -7.35 15.15
CA GLU A 286 -32.34 -5.98 14.71
C GLU A 286 -31.83 -5.94 13.25
N LEU A 287 -30.98 -6.89 12.86
CA LEU A 287 -30.54 -7.03 11.47
C LEU A 287 -31.72 -7.27 10.53
N ASP A 288 -32.61 -8.19 10.89
CA ASP A 288 -33.81 -8.50 10.11
C ASP A 288 -34.67 -7.24 9.93
N ARG A 289 -34.96 -6.53 11.03
CA ARG A 289 -35.76 -5.29 11.02
C ARG A 289 -35.16 -4.23 10.09
N LEU A 290 -33.86 -3.93 10.25
CA LEU A 290 -33.17 -2.92 9.44
C LEU A 290 -33.10 -3.31 7.96
N THR A 291 -32.90 -4.60 7.68
CA THR A 291 -32.84 -5.12 6.32
C THR A 291 -34.16 -4.91 5.58
N TRP A 292 -35.29 -5.25 6.20
CA TRP A 292 -36.60 -5.07 5.56
C TRP A 292 -36.96 -3.59 5.37
N VAL A 293 -36.70 -2.74 6.36
CA VAL A 293 -36.89 -1.27 6.23
C VAL A 293 -36.03 -0.70 5.10
N GLY A 294 -34.77 -1.13 5.00
CA GLY A 294 -33.86 -0.70 3.94
C GLY A 294 -34.31 -1.16 2.55
N ALA A 295 -34.81 -2.39 2.43
CA ALA A 295 -35.33 -2.94 1.18
C ALA A 295 -36.57 -2.16 0.68
N GLU A 296 -37.49 -1.80 1.57
CA GLU A 296 -38.65 -0.96 1.25
C GLU A 296 -38.22 0.42 0.73
N GLY A 297 -37.21 1.03 1.35
CA GLY A 297 -36.64 2.31 0.91
C GLY A 297 -35.96 2.25 -0.46
N ARG A 298 -35.31 1.12 -0.80
CA ARG A 298 -34.64 0.91 -2.09
C ARG A 298 -35.61 0.59 -3.23
N TYR A 299 -36.73 -0.06 -2.92
CA TYR A 299 -37.75 -0.45 -3.90
C TYR A 299 -39.11 0.19 -3.58
N PRO A 300 -39.30 1.50 -3.80
CA PRO A 300 -40.56 2.19 -3.52
C PRO A 300 -41.74 1.66 -4.35
N GLY A 301 -41.47 1.01 -5.49
CA GLY A 301 -42.47 0.33 -6.32
C GLY A 301 -42.78 -1.12 -5.92
N GLY A 302 -42.22 -1.60 -4.80
CA GLY A 302 -42.34 -2.97 -4.32
C GLY A 302 -41.08 -3.80 -4.52
N ILE A 303 -40.72 -4.61 -3.52
CA ILE A 303 -39.54 -5.49 -3.54
C ILE A 303 -39.80 -6.67 -4.50
N PRO A 304 -38.97 -6.90 -5.53
CA PRO A 304 -39.12 -8.04 -6.43
C PRO A 304 -39.06 -9.39 -5.68
N GLU A 305 -39.86 -10.37 -6.09
CA GLU A 305 -39.96 -11.67 -5.40
C GLU A 305 -38.61 -12.41 -5.32
N LYS A 306 -37.80 -12.32 -6.39
CA LYS A 306 -36.43 -12.86 -6.41
C LYS A 306 -35.59 -12.28 -5.27
N VAL A 307 -35.65 -10.96 -5.07
CA VAL A 307 -34.86 -10.25 -4.05
C VAL A 307 -35.40 -10.57 -2.66
N ARG A 308 -36.72 -10.66 -2.49
CA ARG A 308 -37.36 -11.07 -1.23
C ARG A 308 -36.90 -12.47 -0.80
N ALA A 309 -36.93 -13.45 -1.72
CA ALA A 309 -36.47 -14.81 -1.46
C ALA A 309 -34.97 -14.85 -1.11
N GLN A 310 -34.15 -14.06 -1.82
CA GLN A 310 -32.73 -13.94 -1.54
C GLN A 310 -32.46 -13.36 -0.14
N ILE A 311 -33.11 -12.26 0.25
CA ILE A 311 -32.98 -11.66 1.59
C ILE A 311 -33.31 -12.70 2.68
N ALA A 312 -34.40 -13.44 2.53
CA ALA A 312 -34.79 -14.45 3.51
C ALA A 312 -33.73 -15.57 3.66
N HIS A 313 -33.17 -16.04 2.53
CA HIS A 313 -32.11 -17.04 2.54
C HIS A 313 -30.82 -16.51 3.20
N GLU A 314 -30.40 -15.30 2.84
CA GLU A 314 -29.19 -14.67 3.40
C GLU A 314 -29.31 -14.45 4.91
N LEU A 315 -30.44 -13.95 5.41
CA LEU A 315 -30.67 -13.73 6.84
C LEU A 315 -30.61 -15.05 7.63
N SER A 316 -31.17 -16.14 7.10
CA SER A 316 -31.07 -17.47 7.71
C SER A 316 -29.62 -17.93 7.86
N LEU A 317 -28.82 -17.81 6.79
CA LEU A 317 -27.41 -18.22 6.82
C LEU A 317 -26.56 -17.34 7.76
N ILE A 318 -26.83 -16.03 7.79
CA ILE A 318 -26.18 -15.10 8.72
C ILE A 318 -26.47 -15.47 10.17
N GLY A 319 -27.71 -15.88 10.47
CA GLY A 319 -28.13 -16.34 11.78
C GLY A 319 -27.44 -17.64 12.19
N GLU A 320 -27.40 -18.64 11.30
CA GLU A 320 -26.71 -19.91 11.55
C GLU A 320 -25.22 -19.73 11.89
N LEU A 321 -24.56 -18.77 11.25
CA LEU A 321 -23.13 -18.49 11.43
C LEU A 321 -22.83 -17.40 12.47
N ASN A 322 -23.86 -16.84 13.11
CA ASN A 322 -23.75 -15.77 14.12
C ASN A 322 -23.01 -14.51 13.63
N PHE A 323 -23.17 -14.13 12.36
CA PHE A 323 -22.52 -12.95 11.79
C PHE A 323 -23.33 -11.65 11.90
N ALA A 324 -24.54 -11.67 12.46
CA ALA A 324 -25.38 -10.46 12.57
C ALA A 324 -24.69 -9.24 13.21
N PRO A 325 -23.92 -9.37 14.32
CA PRO A 325 -23.17 -8.24 14.88
C PRO A 325 -22.22 -7.57 13.89
N TYR A 326 -21.56 -8.36 13.03
CA TYR A 326 -20.64 -7.86 12.02
C TYR A 326 -21.34 -6.94 11.00
N PHE A 327 -22.49 -7.39 10.47
CA PHE A 327 -23.29 -6.59 9.53
C PHE A 327 -23.81 -5.30 10.16
N LEU A 328 -24.24 -5.36 11.43
CA LEU A 328 -24.74 -4.20 12.15
C LEU A 328 -23.64 -3.16 12.41
N THR A 329 -22.43 -3.58 12.77
CA THR A 329 -21.29 -2.67 12.89
C THR A 329 -20.93 -2.00 11.57
N VAL A 330 -20.92 -2.74 10.45
CA VAL A 330 -20.65 -2.12 9.14
C VAL A 330 -21.78 -1.16 8.74
N HIS A 331 -23.03 -1.52 8.99
CA HIS A 331 -24.18 -0.63 8.77
C HIS A 331 -24.08 0.65 9.59
N ASP A 332 -23.68 0.57 10.86
CA ASP A 332 -23.47 1.71 11.75
C ASP A 332 -22.38 2.67 11.22
N ILE A 333 -21.27 2.13 10.73
CA ILE A 333 -20.20 2.89 10.07
C ILE A 333 -20.72 3.61 8.81
N VAL A 334 -21.47 2.90 7.97
CA VAL A 334 -22.04 3.47 6.74
C VAL A 334 -23.08 4.55 7.05
N ARG A 335 -23.90 4.36 8.09
CA ARG A 335 -24.85 5.37 8.60
C ARG A 335 -24.09 6.62 9.03
N PHE A 336 -23.07 6.49 9.88
CA PHE A 336 -22.24 7.62 10.32
C PHE A 336 -21.65 8.39 9.14
N ALA A 337 -21.07 7.68 8.16
CA ALA A 337 -20.50 8.30 6.97
C ALA A 337 -21.55 9.11 6.21
N ARG A 338 -22.76 8.57 6.00
CA ARG A 338 -23.86 9.27 5.33
C ARG A 338 -24.33 10.50 6.10
N ASP A 339 -24.48 10.40 7.42
CA ASP A 339 -24.90 11.52 8.29
C ASP A 339 -23.91 12.70 8.22
N ARG A 340 -22.62 12.40 7.99
CA ARG A 340 -21.54 13.38 7.79
C ARG A 340 -21.33 13.79 6.33
N GLY A 341 -22.14 13.29 5.41
CA GLY A 341 -22.00 13.55 3.97
C GLY A 341 -20.69 13.03 3.39
N ILE A 342 -20.16 11.93 3.93
CA ILE A 342 -18.98 11.21 3.42
C ILE A 342 -19.47 10.15 2.44
N LEU A 343 -19.00 10.20 1.19
CA LEU A 343 -19.28 9.16 0.22
C LEU A 343 -18.59 7.85 0.61
N CYS A 344 -19.34 6.76 0.56
CA CYS A 344 -18.83 5.42 0.78
C CYS A 344 -19.47 4.41 -0.17
N GLN A 345 -18.74 3.32 -0.44
CA GLN A 345 -19.21 2.23 -1.28
C GLN A 345 -18.60 0.88 -0.88
N GLY A 346 -19.46 -0.09 -0.60
CA GLY A 346 -19.06 -1.48 -0.42
C GLY A 346 -18.60 -2.15 -1.73
N ARG A 347 -17.57 -2.98 -1.64
CA ARG A 347 -16.99 -3.71 -2.79
C ARG A 347 -16.71 -5.17 -2.45
N GLY A 348 -16.16 -5.89 -3.42
CA GLY A 348 -15.76 -7.29 -3.22
C GLY A 348 -16.97 -8.22 -3.22
N SER A 349 -16.88 -9.32 -2.49
CA SER A 349 -17.98 -10.29 -2.38
C SER A 349 -19.19 -9.74 -1.64
N ALA A 350 -19.05 -8.68 -0.83
CA ALA A 350 -20.19 -8.02 -0.18
C ALA A 350 -21.25 -7.52 -1.20
N ALA A 351 -20.85 -7.21 -2.44
CA ALA A 351 -21.77 -6.83 -3.52
C ALA A 351 -22.71 -7.97 -3.97
N ASN A 352 -22.44 -9.22 -3.56
CA ASN A 352 -23.33 -10.37 -3.82
C ASN A 352 -24.51 -10.45 -2.85
N SER A 353 -24.50 -9.67 -1.77
CA SER A 353 -25.50 -9.75 -0.72
C SER A 353 -26.64 -8.74 -0.94
N ALA A 354 -27.85 -9.26 -1.01
CA ALA A 354 -29.07 -8.46 -0.99
C ALA A 354 -29.28 -7.77 0.37
N VAL A 355 -28.85 -8.39 1.48
CA VAL A 355 -28.84 -7.77 2.81
C VAL A 355 -27.92 -6.54 2.82
N CYS A 356 -26.68 -6.66 2.31
CA CYS A 356 -25.76 -5.52 2.19
C CYS A 356 -26.34 -4.39 1.30
N TYR A 357 -27.06 -4.73 0.23
CA TYR A 357 -27.71 -3.75 -0.63
C TYR A 357 -28.86 -3.03 0.10
N ALA A 358 -29.69 -3.76 0.84
CA ALA A 358 -30.81 -3.23 1.61
C ALA A 358 -30.36 -2.28 2.73
N LEU A 359 -29.32 -2.66 3.49
CA LEU A 359 -28.67 -1.79 4.49
C LEU A 359 -27.92 -0.61 3.84
N GLY A 360 -27.76 -0.65 2.52
CA GLY A 360 -27.05 0.33 1.73
C GLY A 360 -25.54 0.32 1.93
N ILE A 361 -24.98 -0.77 2.42
CA ILE A 361 -23.53 -0.99 2.41
C ILE A 361 -23.02 -1.02 0.97
N THR A 362 -23.79 -1.65 0.06
CA THR A 362 -23.47 -1.73 -1.37
C THR A 362 -24.47 -0.94 -2.24
N ALA A 363 -24.01 -0.59 -3.44
CA ALA A 363 -24.80 0.14 -4.44
C ALA A 363 -25.25 -0.72 -5.63
N VAL A 364 -24.91 -2.02 -5.62
CA VAL A 364 -25.18 -2.95 -6.72
C VAL A 364 -26.53 -3.63 -6.49
N ASP A 365 -27.47 -3.42 -7.41
CA ASP A 365 -28.85 -3.93 -7.34
C ASP A 365 -28.91 -5.43 -7.68
N PRO A 366 -29.28 -6.31 -6.72
CA PRO A 366 -29.38 -7.76 -6.94
C PRO A 366 -30.51 -8.14 -7.93
N ALA A 367 -31.44 -7.23 -8.24
CA ALA A 367 -32.43 -7.47 -9.28
C ALA A 367 -31.82 -7.44 -10.70
N ARG A 368 -30.71 -6.71 -10.89
CA ARG A 368 -30.08 -6.50 -12.21
C ARG A 368 -28.97 -7.50 -12.51
N LEU A 369 -28.34 -8.04 -11.47
CA LEU A 369 -27.20 -8.96 -11.57
C LEU A 369 -27.51 -10.27 -10.86
N ASP A 370 -27.11 -11.36 -11.47
CA ASP A 370 -27.30 -12.69 -10.89
C ASP A 370 -26.00 -13.13 -10.20
N LEU A 371 -25.81 -12.66 -8.96
CA LEU A 371 -24.57 -12.84 -8.21
C LEU A 371 -24.65 -14.02 -7.24
N LEU A 372 -23.53 -14.72 -7.03
CA LEU A 372 -23.46 -15.92 -6.19
C LEU A 372 -23.17 -15.53 -4.72
N PHE A 373 -24.16 -15.64 -3.83
CA PHE A 373 -24.03 -15.27 -2.41
C PHE A 373 -23.05 -16.16 -1.65
N GLU A 374 -22.94 -17.44 -2.00
CA GLU A 374 -22.07 -18.43 -1.35
C GLU A 374 -20.57 -18.07 -1.46
N ARG A 375 -20.23 -17.21 -2.43
CA ARG A 375 -18.90 -16.63 -2.57
C ARG A 375 -18.58 -15.62 -1.45
N PHE A 376 -19.60 -15.03 -0.85
CA PHE A 376 -19.47 -14.14 0.29
C PHE A 376 -19.46 -14.91 1.61
N ILE A 377 -20.51 -15.70 1.88
CA ILE A 377 -20.67 -16.48 3.12
C ILE A 377 -21.01 -17.93 2.78
N SER A 378 -20.36 -18.89 3.44
CA SER A 378 -20.66 -20.32 3.30
C SER A 378 -20.52 -21.05 4.64
N ALA A 379 -21.48 -21.93 4.95
CA ALA A 379 -21.49 -22.71 6.18
C ALA A 379 -20.36 -23.74 6.26
N GLU A 380 -19.90 -24.26 5.13
CA GLU A 380 -18.82 -25.27 5.10
C GLU A 380 -17.43 -24.67 5.35
N ARG A 381 -17.27 -23.36 5.18
CA ARG A 381 -15.99 -22.66 5.37
C ARG A 381 -15.68 -22.41 6.85
N GLY A 382 -16.70 -22.06 7.65
CA GLY A 382 -16.47 -21.53 9.00
C GLY A 382 -15.57 -20.30 9.04
N GLU A 383 -15.32 -19.66 7.89
CA GLU A 383 -14.44 -18.51 7.73
C GLU A 383 -15.23 -17.20 7.90
N PRO A 384 -14.62 -16.20 8.54
CA PRO A 384 -15.06 -14.80 8.51
C PRO A 384 -15.53 -14.25 7.14
N PRO A 385 -16.67 -13.52 7.06
CA PRO A 385 -16.94 -12.63 5.93
C PRO A 385 -16.02 -11.40 5.99
N ASP A 386 -15.54 -10.94 4.82
CA ASP A 386 -14.73 -9.73 4.67
C ASP A 386 -15.59 -8.67 3.93
N ILE A 387 -16.13 -7.68 4.66
CA ILE A 387 -16.85 -6.54 4.08
C ILE A 387 -15.90 -5.34 3.96
N ASP A 388 -15.48 -5.11 2.73
CA ASP A 388 -14.68 -3.96 2.34
C ASP A 388 -15.57 -2.75 2.03
N VAL A 389 -15.34 -1.62 2.69
CA VAL A 389 -16.02 -0.35 2.36
C VAL A 389 -14.98 0.72 2.00
N ASP A 390 -15.08 1.25 0.78
CA ASP A 390 -14.30 2.39 0.32
C ASP A 390 -14.95 3.70 0.80
N PHE A 391 -14.17 4.58 1.42
CA PHE A 391 -14.57 5.94 1.82
C PHE A 391 -13.76 6.99 1.05
N GLU A 392 -14.23 8.25 1.09
CA GLU A 392 -13.42 9.38 0.64
C GLU A 392 -12.04 9.41 1.30
N ASN A 393 -10.98 9.35 0.50
CA ASN A 393 -9.61 9.36 1.01
C ASN A 393 -9.31 10.57 1.93
N GLY A 394 -9.90 11.73 1.63
CA GLY A 394 -9.66 12.97 2.39
C GLY A 394 -10.38 13.02 3.74
N ARG A 395 -11.45 12.23 3.93
CA ARG A 395 -12.34 12.29 5.11
C ARG A 395 -12.43 10.98 5.88
N ARG A 396 -11.72 9.94 5.43
CA ARG A 396 -11.67 8.64 6.08
C ARG A 396 -11.21 8.70 7.55
N GLU A 397 -10.35 9.66 7.90
CA GLU A 397 -9.91 9.83 9.30
C GLU A 397 -11.10 10.03 10.24
N GLU A 398 -12.13 10.78 9.82
CA GLU A 398 -13.33 11.00 10.63
C GLU A 398 -14.02 9.69 11.00
N VAL A 399 -14.04 8.71 10.08
CA VAL A 399 -14.64 7.39 10.30
C VAL A 399 -13.80 6.54 11.27
N ILE A 400 -12.47 6.61 11.16
CA ILE A 400 -11.56 5.90 12.07
C ILE A 400 -11.69 6.46 13.49
N GLN A 401 -11.74 7.79 13.63
CA GLN A 401 -11.91 8.42 14.94
C GLN A 401 -13.27 8.13 15.55
N TYR A 402 -14.34 8.11 14.76
CA TYR A 402 -15.66 7.66 15.21
C TYR A 402 -15.61 6.26 15.86
N LEU A 403 -14.86 5.33 15.27
CA LEU A 403 -14.71 3.99 15.83
C LEU A 403 -13.89 3.99 17.13
N TYR A 404 -12.84 4.80 17.23
CA TYR A 404 -12.13 4.95 18.49
C TYR A 404 -13.00 5.56 19.59
N ASP A 405 -13.82 6.55 19.26
CA ASP A 405 -14.72 7.21 20.20
C ASP A 405 -15.85 6.27 20.65
N THR A 406 -16.33 5.42 19.74
CA THR A 406 -17.43 4.47 20.01
C THR A 406 -16.97 3.27 20.82
N TYR A 407 -15.85 2.63 20.44
CA TYR A 407 -15.41 1.37 21.04
C TYR A 407 -14.34 1.55 22.13
N GLY A 408 -13.62 2.67 22.14
CA GLY A 408 -12.47 2.89 23.01
C GLY A 408 -11.16 2.31 22.46
N ARG A 409 -10.03 2.91 22.85
CA ARG A 409 -8.68 2.55 22.36
C ARG A 409 -8.13 1.25 22.92
N ASP A 410 -8.78 0.68 23.94
CA ASP A 410 -8.48 -0.61 24.55
C ASP A 410 -9.25 -1.77 23.89
N ARG A 411 -10.29 -1.46 23.12
CA ARG A 411 -11.13 -2.43 22.39
C ARG A 411 -11.01 -2.34 20.87
N ALA A 412 -10.40 -1.27 20.36
CA ALA A 412 -10.24 -1.05 18.92
C ALA A 412 -8.84 -0.53 18.55
N ALA A 413 -8.29 -1.04 17.44
CA ALA A 413 -7.01 -0.61 16.88
C ALA A 413 -6.88 -1.01 15.40
N MET A 414 -6.01 -0.32 14.65
CA MET A 414 -5.67 -0.69 13.28
C MET A 414 -4.91 -2.03 13.25
N THR A 415 -5.16 -2.85 12.23
CA THR A 415 -4.38 -4.05 11.94
C THR A 415 -2.93 -3.70 11.59
N GLY A 416 -1.98 -4.54 11.99
CA GLY A 416 -0.57 -4.39 11.63
C GLY A 416 -0.29 -4.74 10.17
N THR A 417 0.89 -4.40 9.68
CA THR A 417 1.42 -4.85 8.39
C THR A 417 2.92 -4.98 8.49
N VAL A 418 3.43 -6.17 8.21
CA VAL A 418 4.86 -6.45 8.27
C VAL A 418 5.51 -6.05 6.95
N ILE A 419 6.30 -4.97 6.96
CA ILE A 419 7.07 -4.56 5.78
C ILE A 419 8.36 -5.37 5.72
N THR A 420 8.54 -6.15 4.68
CA THR A 420 9.69 -7.04 4.52
C THR A 420 10.77 -6.49 3.58
N TYR A 421 11.99 -6.99 3.74
CA TYR A 421 13.10 -6.72 2.84
C TYR A 421 12.80 -7.24 1.43
N ARG A 422 12.65 -6.31 0.49
CA ARG A 422 12.63 -6.55 -0.96
C ARG A 422 14.02 -6.37 -1.56
N SER A 423 14.28 -6.93 -2.74
CA SER A 423 15.62 -7.03 -3.33
C SER A 423 16.43 -5.73 -3.29
N LYS A 424 15.87 -4.60 -3.75
CA LYS A 424 16.60 -3.31 -3.73
C LYS A 424 16.96 -2.82 -2.32
N GLY A 425 16.04 -2.96 -1.38
CA GLY A 425 16.25 -2.55 0.01
C GLY A 425 17.28 -3.44 0.70
N ALA A 426 17.19 -4.75 0.47
CA ALA A 426 18.14 -5.73 0.97
C ALA A 426 19.56 -5.44 0.46
N VAL A 427 19.75 -5.28 -0.85
CA VAL A 427 21.06 -4.95 -1.45
C VAL A 427 21.64 -3.67 -0.88
N ARG A 428 20.79 -2.66 -0.67
CA ARG A 428 21.24 -1.38 -0.11
C ARG A 428 21.78 -1.54 1.30
N ASP A 429 21.01 -2.15 2.19
CA ASP A 429 21.36 -2.25 3.60
C ASP A 429 22.50 -3.25 3.81
N VAL A 430 22.49 -4.39 3.11
CA VAL A 430 23.59 -5.36 3.09
C VAL A 430 24.87 -4.75 2.51
N GLY A 431 24.77 -4.03 1.38
CA GLY A 431 25.92 -3.39 0.75
C GLY A 431 26.55 -2.31 1.63
N LYS A 432 25.74 -1.49 2.31
CA LYS A 432 26.21 -0.53 3.31
C LYS A 432 26.90 -1.22 4.47
N ALA A 433 26.30 -2.29 5.02
CA ALA A 433 26.90 -3.05 6.11
C ALA A 433 28.25 -3.68 5.72
N LEU A 434 28.42 -4.10 4.47
CA LEU A 434 29.68 -4.64 3.96
C LEU A 434 30.69 -3.56 3.49
N GLY A 435 30.35 -2.28 3.59
CA GLY A 435 31.26 -1.17 3.29
C GLY A 435 31.35 -0.79 1.81
N LEU A 436 30.37 -1.15 0.98
CA LEU A 436 30.33 -0.74 -0.43
C LEU A 436 29.99 0.75 -0.59
N ALA A 437 30.59 1.40 -1.60
CA ALA A 437 30.28 2.77 -1.96
C ALA A 437 28.85 2.91 -2.53
N GLU A 438 28.23 4.09 -2.38
CA GLU A 438 26.84 4.31 -2.85
C GLU A 438 26.68 4.05 -4.35
N ASP A 439 27.70 4.37 -5.16
CA ASP A 439 27.66 4.15 -6.61
C ASP A 439 27.65 2.66 -6.97
N THR A 440 28.45 1.84 -6.27
CA THR A 440 28.46 0.38 -6.44
C THR A 440 27.13 -0.22 -6.01
N ILE A 441 26.53 0.29 -4.93
CA ILE A 441 25.19 -0.14 -4.49
C ILE A 441 24.14 0.19 -5.54
N ARG A 442 24.16 1.40 -6.11
CA ARG A 442 23.23 1.80 -7.19
C ARG A 442 23.42 0.95 -8.44
N ALA A 443 24.66 0.61 -8.79
CA ALA A 443 24.97 -0.32 -9.87
C ALA A 443 24.36 -1.70 -9.61
N LEU A 444 24.57 -2.27 -8.41
CA LEU A 444 24.00 -3.57 -8.01
C LEU A 444 22.46 -3.56 -8.00
N GLN A 445 21.84 -2.49 -7.49
CA GLN A 445 20.39 -2.31 -7.52
C GLN A 445 19.84 -2.24 -8.95
N SER A 446 20.63 -1.70 -9.89
CA SER A 446 20.28 -1.63 -11.32
C SER A 446 20.41 -2.98 -12.01
N VAL A 447 21.43 -3.78 -11.64
CA VAL A 447 21.58 -5.17 -12.12
C VAL A 447 20.42 -6.05 -11.63
N LEU A 448 20.07 -5.93 -10.35
CA LEU A 448 19.01 -6.71 -9.69
C LEU A 448 17.60 -6.17 -9.96
N TRP A 449 17.47 -5.25 -10.91
CA TRP A 449 16.17 -4.73 -11.32
C TRP A 449 15.29 -5.83 -11.92
N ARG A 450 14.24 -6.22 -11.19
CA ARG A 450 13.16 -7.16 -11.57
C ARG A 450 13.60 -8.59 -11.96
N LEU A 451 14.87 -8.96 -11.80
CA LEU A 451 15.30 -10.36 -11.82
C LEU A 451 15.01 -11.00 -10.46
N SER A 452 14.54 -12.26 -10.47
CA SER A 452 14.54 -13.02 -9.23
C SER A 452 15.97 -13.38 -8.88
N LEU A 453 16.36 -13.23 -7.61
CA LEU A 453 17.67 -13.68 -7.12
C LEU A 453 17.84 -15.21 -7.23
N ASP A 454 16.75 -15.91 -7.52
CA ASP A 454 16.64 -17.37 -7.70
C ASP A 454 16.93 -17.80 -9.15
N GLU A 455 17.06 -16.85 -10.09
CA GLU A 455 17.46 -17.10 -11.47
C GLU A 455 18.98 -16.85 -11.64
N GLU A 456 19.60 -17.55 -12.60
CA GLU A 456 20.99 -17.23 -12.98
C GLU A 456 21.08 -15.80 -13.52
N LEU A 457 21.83 -14.96 -12.83
CA LEU A 457 22.00 -13.55 -13.22
C LEU A 457 22.97 -13.47 -14.41
N PRO A 458 22.57 -12.85 -15.55
CA PRO A 458 23.43 -12.73 -16.71
C PRO A 458 24.71 -11.95 -16.40
N ARG A 459 25.87 -12.57 -16.61
CA ARG A 459 27.21 -12.00 -16.32
C ARG A 459 27.44 -10.66 -17.03
N ASP A 460 26.98 -10.52 -18.27
CA ASP A 460 27.17 -9.31 -19.07
C ASP A 460 26.48 -8.08 -18.45
N ARG A 461 25.40 -8.26 -17.68
CA ARG A 461 24.72 -7.14 -17.02
C ARG A 461 25.52 -6.52 -15.89
N PHE A 462 26.33 -7.32 -15.18
CA PHE A 462 27.26 -6.78 -14.20
C PHE A 462 28.30 -5.91 -14.91
N ARG A 463 28.85 -6.41 -16.03
CA ARG A 463 29.85 -5.70 -16.83
C ARG A 463 29.32 -4.39 -17.41
N ASP A 464 28.07 -4.35 -17.90
CA ASP A 464 27.41 -3.12 -18.40
C ASP A 464 27.32 -2.00 -17.36
N HIS A 465 27.26 -2.37 -16.09
CA HIS A 465 27.21 -1.45 -14.95
C HIS A 465 28.58 -1.30 -14.26
N GLY A 466 29.67 -1.78 -14.88
CA GLY A 466 31.03 -1.66 -14.37
C GLY A 466 31.33 -2.56 -13.17
N LEU A 467 30.59 -3.66 -13.00
CA LEU A 467 30.75 -4.62 -11.92
C LEU A 467 31.35 -5.93 -12.45
N ASP A 468 32.22 -6.55 -11.66
CA ASP A 468 32.72 -7.89 -11.93
C ASP A 468 31.80 -8.93 -11.25
N PRO A 469 31.13 -9.83 -12.02
CA PRO A 469 30.30 -10.88 -11.44
C PRO A 469 31.08 -11.96 -10.67
N ASP A 470 32.39 -12.07 -10.91
CA ASP A 470 33.25 -13.04 -10.23
C ASP A 470 33.92 -12.47 -8.97
N ASP A 471 33.72 -11.18 -8.67
CA ASP A 471 34.19 -10.55 -7.45
C ASP A 471 33.56 -11.19 -6.20
N ALA A 472 34.41 -11.54 -5.23
CA ALA A 472 33.99 -12.26 -4.03
C ALA A 472 33.07 -11.42 -3.12
N MET A 473 33.24 -10.09 -3.09
CA MET A 473 32.38 -9.21 -2.30
C MET A 473 31.01 -9.06 -2.96
N VAL A 474 30.96 -8.90 -4.28
CA VAL A 474 29.70 -8.88 -5.05
C VAL A 474 28.91 -10.16 -4.80
N ARG A 475 29.52 -11.34 -4.92
CA ARG A 475 28.84 -12.61 -4.63
C ARG A 475 28.33 -12.70 -3.20
N ARG A 476 29.15 -12.28 -2.22
CA ARG A 476 28.77 -12.28 -0.81
C ARG A 476 27.56 -11.38 -0.52
N VAL A 477 27.51 -10.21 -1.14
CA VAL A 477 26.35 -9.30 -1.06
C VAL A 477 25.10 -9.97 -1.61
N LEU A 478 25.22 -10.68 -2.74
CA LEU A 478 24.08 -11.38 -3.36
C LEU A 478 23.56 -12.52 -2.47
N ASP A 479 24.44 -13.33 -1.90
CA ASP A 479 24.05 -14.44 -1.01
C ASP A 479 23.36 -13.92 0.27
N LEU A 480 23.93 -12.90 0.90
CA LEU A 480 23.32 -12.27 2.09
C LEU A 480 22.02 -11.51 1.75
N THR A 481 21.91 -10.98 0.53
CA THR A 481 20.66 -10.39 0.03
C THR A 481 19.58 -11.46 -0.14
N ARG A 482 19.92 -12.67 -0.60
CA ARG A 482 18.97 -13.81 -0.68
C ARG A 482 18.49 -14.21 0.71
N ASP A 483 19.42 -14.31 1.66
CA ASP A 483 19.13 -14.68 3.04
C ASP A 483 18.23 -13.68 3.77
N ILE A 484 18.48 -12.37 3.64
CA ILE A 484 17.67 -11.34 4.31
C ILE A 484 16.34 -11.07 3.59
N ARG A 485 16.18 -11.51 2.33
CA ARG A 485 14.95 -11.26 1.57
C ARG A 485 13.77 -11.92 2.27
N GLY A 486 12.71 -11.15 2.48
CA GLY A 486 11.53 -11.61 3.22
C GLY A 486 11.61 -11.42 4.73
N PHE A 487 12.77 -11.06 5.29
CA PHE A 487 12.86 -10.68 6.71
C PHE A 487 12.02 -9.43 6.97
N PRO A 488 11.38 -9.33 8.14
CA PRO A 488 10.66 -8.13 8.51
C PRO A 488 11.66 -6.98 8.77
N ARG A 489 11.33 -5.80 8.25
CA ARG A 489 12.13 -4.58 8.36
C ARG A 489 11.55 -3.61 9.38
N HIS A 490 10.24 -3.46 9.38
CA HIS A 490 9.49 -2.69 10.38
C HIS A 490 8.00 -3.05 10.32
N LEU A 491 7.28 -2.77 11.42
CA LEU A 491 5.83 -2.79 11.44
C LEU A 491 5.27 -1.48 10.87
N SER A 492 4.26 -1.60 10.04
CA SER A 492 3.41 -0.50 9.58
C SER A 492 1.96 -0.76 9.98
N GLN A 493 1.10 0.23 9.81
CA GLN A 493 -0.35 0.05 9.92
C GLN A 493 -0.90 -0.44 8.57
N HIS A 494 -1.92 -1.30 8.62
CA HIS A 494 -2.69 -1.69 7.45
C HIS A 494 -3.37 -0.46 6.84
N SER A 495 -3.56 -0.48 5.53
CA SER A 495 -4.10 0.67 4.81
C SER A 495 -5.52 1.00 5.25
N GLY A 496 -6.32 0.03 5.68
CA GLY A 496 -7.70 0.25 6.16
C GLY A 496 -8.22 -0.72 7.22
N GLY A 497 -7.46 -1.76 7.57
CA GLY A 497 -7.98 -2.85 8.41
C GLY A 497 -8.02 -2.43 9.86
N MET A 498 -9.17 -2.63 10.50
CA MET A 498 -9.40 -2.30 11.90
C MET A 498 -10.02 -3.50 12.61
N VAL A 499 -9.54 -3.76 13.81
CA VAL A 499 -10.04 -4.83 14.68
C VAL A 499 -10.78 -4.17 15.84
N MET A 500 -11.98 -4.67 16.14
CA MET A 500 -12.77 -4.28 17.29
C MET A 500 -13.21 -5.53 18.06
N THR A 501 -13.24 -5.47 19.38
CA THR A 501 -13.68 -6.58 20.23
C THR A 501 -14.80 -6.14 21.19
N ARG A 502 -15.66 -7.07 21.60
CA ARG A 502 -16.59 -6.85 22.70
C ARG A 502 -15.85 -6.61 24.01
N GLY A 503 -14.88 -7.47 24.31
CA GLY A 503 -13.97 -7.31 25.44
C GLY A 503 -12.79 -6.40 25.12
N ARG A 504 -11.78 -6.41 25.99
CA ARG A 504 -10.52 -5.68 25.81
C ARG A 504 -9.62 -6.36 24.76
N LEU A 505 -9.33 -5.64 23.69
CA LEU A 505 -8.40 -6.06 22.62
C LEU A 505 -6.96 -6.12 23.13
N ASP A 506 -6.59 -5.20 24.03
CA ASP A 506 -5.27 -5.19 24.66
C ASP A 506 -5.00 -6.34 25.64
N ARG A 507 -5.95 -7.28 25.81
CA ARG A 507 -5.75 -8.60 26.43
C ARG A 507 -5.54 -9.73 25.41
N MET A 508 -5.68 -9.46 24.12
CA MET A 508 -5.42 -10.44 23.05
C MET A 508 -4.09 -10.18 22.37
N VAL A 509 -3.79 -8.92 22.08
CA VAL A 509 -2.58 -8.48 21.36
C VAL A 509 -2.15 -7.10 21.87
N PRO A 510 -0.85 -6.76 21.90
CA PRO A 510 -0.42 -5.44 22.34
C PRO A 510 -0.87 -4.36 21.37
N ILE A 511 -1.33 -3.23 21.93
CA ILE A 511 -1.71 -2.04 21.17
C ILE A 511 -0.60 -1.00 21.32
N HIS A 512 -0.13 -0.43 20.23
CA HIS A 512 0.90 0.61 20.25
C HIS A 512 0.56 1.82 19.39
N ASN A 513 1.24 2.93 19.65
CA ASN A 513 1.07 4.17 18.89
C ASN A 513 1.52 3.95 17.44
N ALA A 514 0.72 4.43 16.49
CA ALA A 514 1.09 4.49 15.09
C ALA A 514 1.97 5.73 14.81
N ALA A 515 2.48 5.84 13.59
CA ALA A 515 3.25 7.02 13.16
C ALA A 515 2.33 8.23 12.88
N MET A 516 1.08 7.97 12.50
CA MET A 516 0.06 9.01 12.38
C MET A 516 -0.46 9.34 13.78
N ALA A 517 -0.62 10.64 14.06
CA ALA A 517 -1.21 11.12 15.30
C ALA A 517 -2.57 10.46 15.54
N ASP A 518 -2.89 10.21 16.81
CA ASP A 518 -4.18 9.70 17.27
C ASP A 518 -4.60 8.35 16.68
N ARG A 519 -3.67 7.58 16.12
CA ARG A 519 -3.91 6.20 15.69
C ARG A 519 -3.16 5.19 16.54
N THR A 520 -3.81 4.07 16.81
CA THR A 520 -3.22 2.89 17.44
C THR A 520 -3.24 1.71 16.48
N VAL A 521 -2.27 0.80 16.64
CA VAL A 521 -2.09 -0.35 15.76
C VAL A 521 -1.68 -1.57 16.58
N ILE A 522 -2.12 -2.75 16.15
CA ILE A 522 -1.71 -4.05 16.71
C ILE A 522 -0.54 -4.63 15.93
N GLU A 523 0.13 -5.61 16.53
CA GLU A 523 1.33 -6.21 15.94
C GLU A 523 1.05 -7.27 14.85
N TRP A 524 -0.15 -7.85 14.85
CA TRP A 524 -0.53 -8.90 13.92
C TRP A 524 -1.05 -8.35 12.60
N ASP A 525 -0.60 -8.97 11.50
CA ASP A 525 -1.07 -8.65 10.16
C ASP A 525 -2.33 -9.44 9.77
N LYS A 526 -2.82 -9.23 8.55
CA LYS A 526 -4.03 -9.91 8.04
C LYS A 526 -3.93 -11.44 8.17
N ASN A 527 -2.81 -12.05 7.80
CA ASN A 527 -2.68 -13.50 7.80
C ASN A 527 -2.65 -14.04 9.24
N ASP A 528 -2.01 -13.29 10.14
CA ASP A 528 -1.97 -13.62 11.56
C ASP A 528 -3.38 -13.57 12.19
N LEU A 529 -4.21 -12.58 11.82
CA LEU A 529 -5.60 -12.47 12.29
C LEU A 529 -6.50 -13.58 11.71
N ASP A 530 -6.38 -13.85 10.41
CA ASP A 530 -7.15 -14.89 9.73
C ASP A 530 -6.85 -16.27 10.36
N ALA A 531 -5.59 -16.54 10.69
CA ALA A 531 -5.16 -17.78 11.36
C ALA A 531 -5.72 -17.94 12.79
N LEU A 532 -6.01 -16.84 13.47
CA LEU A 532 -6.60 -16.82 14.81
C LEU A 532 -8.14 -16.68 14.79
N GLY A 533 -8.76 -16.57 13.62
CA GLY A 533 -10.21 -16.38 13.50
C GLY A 533 -10.71 -15.02 14.01
N ILE A 534 -9.87 -13.99 13.99
CA ILE A 534 -10.21 -12.64 14.44
C ILE A 534 -10.79 -11.84 13.26
N LEU A 535 -12.03 -11.35 13.42
CA LEU A 535 -12.67 -10.52 12.39
C LEU A 535 -12.04 -9.12 12.34
N LYS A 536 -11.97 -8.57 11.12
CA LYS A 536 -11.59 -7.18 10.87
C LYS A 536 -12.61 -6.51 9.96
N VAL A 537 -12.66 -5.18 10.03
CA VAL A 537 -13.41 -4.34 9.10
C VAL A 537 -12.41 -3.49 8.32
N ASP A 538 -12.55 -3.47 7.01
CA ASP A 538 -11.65 -2.72 6.13
C ASP A 538 -12.26 -1.36 5.75
N ILE A 539 -11.74 -0.32 6.39
CA ILE A 539 -12.03 1.10 6.18
C ILE A 539 -11.07 1.63 5.12
N LEU A 540 -11.42 1.42 3.88
CA LEU A 540 -10.54 1.69 2.74
C LEU A 540 -10.69 3.15 2.30
N ALA A 541 -9.67 3.65 1.61
CA ALA A 541 -9.69 4.99 1.03
C ALA A 541 -9.67 4.89 -0.48
N LEU A 542 -10.61 5.59 -1.12
CA LEU A 542 -10.68 5.70 -2.56
C LEU A 542 -10.64 7.17 -2.97
N GLY A 543 -9.55 7.56 -3.63
CA GLY A 543 -9.35 8.95 -4.08
C GLY A 543 -10.45 9.44 -5.02
N MET A 544 -11.01 8.55 -5.84
CA MET A 544 -12.06 8.92 -6.78
C MET A 544 -13.36 9.33 -6.07
N LEU A 545 -13.67 8.76 -4.91
CA LEU A 545 -14.84 9.20 -4.13
C LEU A 545 -14.66 10.64 -3.65
N THR A 546 -13.44 11.02 -3.23
CA THR A 546 -13.12 12.43 -2.92
C THR A 546 -13.31 13.32 -4.15
N CYS A 547 -12.82 12.88 -5.32
CA CYS A 547 -12.96 13.63 -6.57
C CYS A 547 -14.44 13.81 -6.94
N VAL A 548 -15.24 12.75 -6.91
CA VAL A 548 -16.67 12.80 -7.19
C VAL A 548 -17.40 13.71 -6.20
N GLN A 549 -17.10 13.63 -4.90
CA GLN A 549 -17.71 14.51 -3.91
C GLN A 549 -17.38 15.99 -4.15
N LYS A 550 -16.10 16.30 -4.44
CA LYS A 550 -15.68 17.66 -4.80
C LYS A 550 -16.36 18.14 -6.09
N ALA A 551 -16.50 17.28 -7.10
CA ALA A 551 -17.18 17.60 -8.33
C ALA A 551 -18.67 17.88 -8.10
N PHE A 552 -19.38 17.05 -7.31
CA PHE A 552 -20.77 17.31 -6.94
C PHE A 552 -20.94 18.63 -6.18
N ALA A 553 -20.02 18.96 -5.27
CA ALA A 553 -20.03 20.24 -4.57
C ALA A 553 -19.87 21.43 -5.55
N LEU A 554 -18.95 21.33 -6.51
CA LEU A 554 -18.74 22.34 -7.54
C LEU A 554 -19.94 22.47 -8.49
N VAL A 555 -20.56 21.35 -8.87
CA VAL A 555 -21.77 21.34 -9.71
C VAL A 555 -22.93 22.01 -8.98
N LYS A 556 -23.09 21.74 -7.67
CA LYS A 556 -24.10 22.40 -6.84
C LYS A 556 -23.83 23.89 -6.69
N SER A 557 -22.60 24.30 -6.41
CA SER A 557 -22.27 25.71 -6.16
C SER A 557 -22.32 26.59 -7.42
N PHE A 558 -21.88 26.05 -8.57
CA PHE A 558 -21.79 26.81 -9.82
C PHE A 558 -23.02 26.67 -10.72
N HIS A 559 -23.59 25.46 -10.82
CA HIS A 559 -24.74 25.19 -11.69
C HIS A 559 -26.07 25.09 -10.93
N GLY A 560 -26.07 25.19 -9.59
CA GLY A 560 -27.28 25.09 -8.78
C GLY A 560 -27.91 23.69 -8.73
N ARG A 561 -27.27 22.67 -9.30
CA ARG A 561 -27.82 21.31 -9.42
C ARG A 561 -27.26 20.40 -8.33
N ALA A 562 -28.13 19.89 -7.45
CA ALA A 562 -27.76 18.88 -6.48
C ALA A 562 -27.76 17.48 -7.13
N VAL A 563 -26.59 16.84 -7.18
CA VAL A 563 -26.42 15.48 -7.72
C VAL A 563 -25.73 14.62 -6.64
N THR A 564 -26.07 13.34 -6.60
CA THR A 564 -25.55 12.32 -5.68
C THR A 564 -25.36 11.02 -6.45
N LEU A 565 -24.62 10.04 -5.91
CA LEU A 565 -24.39 8.76 -6.60
C LEU A 565 -25.69 8.09 -7.12
N PRO A 566 -26.79 8.02 -6.33
CA PRO A 566 -28.04 7.42 -6.82
C PRO A 566 -28.85 8.29 -7.79
N THR A 567 -28.58 9.60 -7.85
CA THR A 567 -29.37 10.54 -8.68
C THR A 567 -28.70 10.89 -10.01
N VAL A 568 -27.48 10.41 -10.26
CA VAL A 568 -26.87 10.48 -11.60
C VAL A 568 -27.76 9.69 -12.58
N PRO A 569 -28.17 10.28 -13.72
CA PRO A 569 -29.00 9.58 -14.71
C PRO A 569 -28.31 8.30 -15.20
N PRO A 570 -28.96 7.13 -15.12
CA PRO A 570 -28.40 5.88 -15.64
C PRO A 570 -28.50 5.82 -17.17
N GLU A 571 -27.60 5.04 -17.79
CA GLU A 571 -27.65 4.66 -19.21
C GLU A 571 -27.66 5.83 -20.22
N ASP A 572 -26.90 6.91 -19.96
CA ASP A 572 -26.77 8.07 -20.86
C ASP A 572 -25.92 7.73 -22.11
N PRO A 573 -26.50 7.78 -23.34
CA PRO A 573 -25.77 7.48 -24.57
C PRO A 573 -24.52 8.33 -24.80
N ALA A 574 -24.55 9.61 -24.41
CA ALA A 574 -23.43 10.53 -24.64
C ALA A 574 -22.19 10.16 -23.83
N VAL A 575 -22.38 9.52 -22.66
CA VAL A 575 -21.29 8.99 -21.84
C VAL A 575 -20.63 7.81 -22.53
N TYR A 576 -21.43 6.89 -23.08
CA TYR A 576 -20.92 5.74 -23.81
C TYR A 576 -20.23 6.13 -25.11
N ASP A 577 -20.71 7.16 -25.82
CA ASP A 577 -20.06 7.66 -27.03
C ASP A 577 -18.66 8.21 -26.75
N MET A 578 -18.51 9.04 -25.70
CA MET A 578 -17.21 9.51 -25.23
C MET A 578 -16.26 8.35 -24.89
N LEU A 579 -16.76 7.35 -24.15
CA LEU A 579 -15.97 6.16 -23.83
C LEU A 579 -15.60 5.35 -25.08
N CYS A 580 -16.50 5.20 -26.06
CA CYS A 580 -16.20 4.53 -27.33
C CYS A 580 -15.10 5.25 -28.15
N GLU A 581 -14.85 6.52 -27.89
CA GLU A 581 -13.74 7.27 -28.49
C GLU A 581 -12.40 7.06 -27.77
N GLY A 582 -12.42 6.38 -26.61
CA GLY A 582 -11.25 6.19 -25.76
C GLY A 582 -10.94 7.42 -24.90
N ASP A 583 -11.87 8.37 -24.82
CA ASP A 583 -11.73 9.59 -24.04
C ASP A 583 -12.04 9.34 -22.56
N SER A 584 -11.03 8.86 -21.84
CA SER A 584 -11.16 8.43 -20.45
C SER A 584 -10.02 8.92 -19.55
N VAL A 585 -9.27 9.95 -19.94
CA VAL A 585 -8.25 10.58 -19.06
C VAL A 585 -8.92 11.02 -17.75
N GLY A 586 -8.37 10.56 -16.62
CA GLY A 586 -8.88 10.85 -15.28
C GLY A 586 -10.10 10.04 -14.84
N VAL A 587 -10.73 9.27 -15.75
CA VAL A 587 -11.89 8.41 -15.44
C VAL A 587 -11.41 7.18 -14.66
N PHE A 588 -12.16 6.80 -13.62
CA PHE A 588 -11.78 5.71 -12.73
C PHE A 588 -11.62 4.37 -13.48
N GLN A 589 -10.57 3.60 -13.17
CA GLN A 589 -10.26 2.24 -13.68
C GLN A 589 -10.05 2.08 -15.20
N VAL A 590 -10.63 2.95 -16.04
CA VAL A 590 -10.58 2.85 -17.52
C VAL A 590 -9.65 3.88 -18.17
N GLU A 591 -8.76 4.50 -17.40
CA GLU A 591 -7.83 5.55 -17.87
C GLU A 591 -6.44 5.02 -18.27
N SER A 592 -6.11 3.76 -17.99
CA SER A 592 -4.81 3.18 -18.38
C SER A 592 -4.72 3.04 -19.90
N ARG A 593 -3.52 3.04 -20.48
CA ARG A 593 -3.34 2.93 -21.94
C ARG A 593 -3.98 1.67 -22.54
N ALA A 594 -3.85 0.54 -21.86
CA ALA A 594 -4.46 -0.70 -22.30
C ALA A 594 -5.99 -0.62 -22.27
N GLN A 595 -6.57 0.04 -21.26
CA GLN A 595 -8.01 0.29 -21.17
C GLN A 595 -8.49 1.30 -22.23
N MET A 596 -7.82 2.45 -22.36
CA MET A 596 -8.13 3.45 -23.40
C MET A 596 -8.10 2.87 -24.83
N SER A 597 -7.19 1.93 -25.10
CA SER A 597 -7.13 1.26 -26.40
C SER A 597 -8.17 0.13 -26.56
N MET A 598 -8.67 -0.42 -25.45
CA MET A 598 -9.70 -1.44 -25.44
C MET A 598 -11.09 -0.83 -25.66
N LEU A 599 -11.36 0.32 -25.05
CA LEU A 599 -12.63 1.06 -25.14
C LEU A 599 -13.18 1.21 -26.58
N PRO A 600 -12.42 1.70 -27.60
CA PRO A 600 -12.91 1.78 -28.98
C PRO A 600 -13.18 0.43 -29.68
N ARG A 601 -12.62 -0.66 -29.14
CA ARG A 601 -12.81 -2.03 -29.63
C ARG A 601 -13.99 -2.69 -28.96
N LEU A 602 -14.12 -2.55 -27.63
CA LEU A 602 -15.23 -3.10 -26.86
C LEU A 602 -16.55 -2.38 -27.16
N ARG A 603 -16.48 -1.06 -27.40
CA ARG A 603 -17.63 -0.18 -27.70
C ARG A 603 -18.75 -0.36 -26.66
N PRO A 604 -18.54 0.11 -25.42
CA PRO A 604 -19.53 -0.05 -24.37
C PRO A 604 -20.82 0.71 -24.73
N ARG A 605 -21.98 0.08 -24.51
CA ARG A 605 -23.31 0.63 -24.81
C ARG A 605 -24.32 0.47 -23.67
N ASN A 606 -23.94 -0.21 -22.61
CA ASN A 606 -24.75 -0.33 -21.39
C ASN A 606 -23.85 -0.47 -20.16
N PHE A 607 -24.43 -0.42 -18.96
CA PHE A 607 -23.68 -0.57 -17.70
C PHE A 607 -22.87 -1.87 -17.62
N TYR A 608 -23.41 -3.01 -18.09
CA TYR A 608 -22.73 -4.31 -18.00
C TYR A 608 -21.46 -4.35 -18.87
N ASP A 609 -21.41 -3.62 -19.97
CA ASP A 609 -20.20 -3.49 -20.77
C ASP A 609 -19.06 -2.82 -19.98
N LEU A 610 -19.37 -1.89 -19.07
CA LEU A 610 -18.37 -1.29 -18.17
C LEU A 610 -17.88 -2.28 -17.13
N VAL A 611 -18.75 -3.19 -16.65
CA VAL A 611 -18.35 -4.30 -15.77
C VAL A 611 -17.33 -5.19 -16.48
N ILE A 612 -17.55 -5.48 -17.76
CA ILE A 612 -16.62 -6.24 -18.60
C ILE A 612 -15.31 -5.47 -18.81
N GLU A 613 -15.37 -4.17 -19.14
CA GLU A 613 -14.17 -3.34 -19.37
C GLU A 613 -13.22 -3.34 -18.16
N VAL A 614 -13.77 -3.21 -16.94
CA VAL A 614 -12.99 -3.23 -15.68
C VAL A 614 -12.28 -4.60 -15.47
N ALA A 615 -12.83 -5.68 -16.02
CA ALA A 615 -12.34 -7.04 -15.82
C ALA A 615 -11.43 -7.54 -16.96
N ILE A 616 -11.69 -7.14 -18.21
CA ILE A 616 -11.13 -7.81 -19.40
C ILE A 616 -9.66 -7.47 -19.66
N VAL A 617 -9.21 -6.26 -19.34
CA VAL A 617 -7.82 -5.82 -19.59
C VAL A 617 -6.91 -6.23 -18.43
N ARG A 618 -6.70 -7.54 -18.29
CA ARG A 618 -5.90 -8.15 -17.22
C ARG A 618 -5.09 -9.35 -17.73
N PRO A 619 -3.99 -9.73 -17.05
CA PRO A 619 -3.18 -10.88 -17.41
C PRO A 619 -3.96 -12.18 -17.61
N GLY A 620 -4.95 -12.49 -16.76
CA GLY A 620 -5.75 -13.72 -16.82
C GLY A 620 -6.51 -13.89 -18.13
N PRO A 621 -7.46 -12.98 -18.45
CA PRO A 621 -8.18 -13.02 -19.73
C PRO A 621 -7.26 -13.03 -20.97
N ILE A 622 -6.10 -12.36 -20.89
CA ILE A 622 -5.11 -12.34 -21.98
C ILE A 622 -4.41 -13.71 -22.11
N GLN A 623 -3.99 -14.32 -21.01
CA GLN A 623 -3.31 -15.62 -21.00
C GLN A 623 -4.27 -16.79 -21.30
N GLY A 624 -5.53 -16.67 -20.90
CA GLY A 624 -6.59 -17.62 -21.18
C GLY A 624 -7.18 -17.54 -22.60
N ASP A 625 -6.63 -16.68 -23.47
CA ASP A 625 -7.11 -16.41 -24.83
C ASP A 625 -8.61 -16.06 -24.91
N MET A 626 -9.11 -15.27 -23.94
CA MET A 626 -10.53 -14.93 -23.81
C MET A 626 -10.87 -13.60 -24.50
N VAL A 627 -9.92 -12.66 -24.56
CA VAL A 627 -10.14 -11.30 -25.06
C VAL A 627 -10.48 -11.29 -26.56
N HIS A 628 -9.71 -12.01 -27.37
CA HIS A 628 -9.89 -12.02 -28.83
C HIS A 628 -11.20 -12.68 -29.28
N PRO A 629 -11.60 -13.87 -28.77
CA PRO A 629 -12.90 -14.45 -29.06
C PRO A 629 -14.07 -13.54 -28.67
N TYR A 630 -14.02 -12.92 -27.48
CA TYR A 630 -15.06 -12.01 -27.03
C TYR A 630 -15.21 -10.83 -28.00
N LEU A 631 -14.11 -10.18 -28.39
CA LEU A 631 -14.13 -9.06 -29.33
C LEU A 631 -14.62 -9.44 -30.73
N ARG A 632 -14.21 -10.60 -31.28
CA ARG A 632 -14.71 -11.04 -32.60
C ARG A 632 -16.22 -11.28 -32.59
N ARG A 633 -16.74 -11.87 -31.53
CA ARG A 633 -18.19 -12.10 -31.35
C ARG A 633 -18.94 -10.79 -31.18
N ARG A 634 -18.37 -9.84 -30.43
CA ARG A 634 -18.88 -8.48 -30.26
C ARG A 634 -18.95 -7.73 -31.58
N ASP A 635 -17.93 -7.87 -32.43
CA ASP A 635 -17.87 -7.29 -33.78
C ASP A 635 -18.70 -8.05 -34.83
N GLY A 636 -19.36 -9.15 -34.45
CA GLY A 636 -20.14 -9.99 -35.36
C GLY A 636 -19.31 -10.80 -36.37
N LEU A 637 -17.99 -10.90 -36.17
CA LEU A 637 -17.07 -11.67 -37.01
C LEU A 637 -17.11 -13.18 -36.72
N GLU A 638 -17.66 -13.57 -35.56
CA GLU A 638 -17.81 -14.95 -35.10
C GLU A 638 -19.21 -15.12 -34.49
N SER A 639 -19.94 -16.16 -34.87
CA SER A 639 -21.28 -16.45 -34.31
C SER A 639 -21.17 -17.01 -32.89
N VAL A 640 -22.06 -16.58 -31.99
CA VAL A 640 -22.13 -17.11 -30.62
C VAL A 640 -23.01 -18.36 -30.62
N ASP A 641 -22.40 -19.53 -30.42
CA ASP A 641 -23.11 -20.79 -30.24
C ASP A 641 -22.99 -21.29 -28.79
N PHE A 642 -24.11 -21.80 -28.25
CA PHE A 642 -24.20 -22.28 -26.87
C PHE A 642 -24.60 -23.77 -26.90
N PRO A 643 -23.79 -24.68 -26.33
CA PRO A 643 -24.10 -26.11 -26.36
C PRO A 643 -25.36 -26.51 -25.58
N SER A 644 -25.84 -25.65 -24.68
CA SER A 644 -27.01 -25.88 -23.83
C SER A 644 -27.67 -24.57 -23.39
N GLN A 645 -28.93 -24.64 -22.98
CA GLN A 645 -29.67 -23.48 -22.47
C GLN A 645 -29.08 -23.00 -21.14
N GLU A 646 -28.63 -23.93 -20.30
CA GLU A 646 -28.08 -23.61 -19.00
C GLU A 646 -26.73 -22.87 -19.10
N LEU A 647 -25.89 -23.22 -20.09
CA LEU A 647 -24.67 -22.44 -20.38
C LEU A 647 -24.98 -21.08 -20.99
N ARG A 648 -26.05 -20.95 -21.77
CA ARG A 648 -26.53 -19.66 -22.28
C ARG A 648 -26.93 -18.74 -21.14
N ASP A 649 -27.59 -19.25 -20.10
CA ASP A 649 -28.00 -18.45 -18.94
C ASP A 649 -26.79 -17.92 -18.14
N VAL A 650 -25.67 -18.65 -18.13
CA VAL A 650 -24.43 -18.24 -17.44
C VAL A 650 -23.55 -17.30 -18.29
N LEU A 651 -23.37 -17.62 -19.57
CA LEU A 651 -22.39 -16.97 -20.46
C LEU A 651 -23.02 -16.03 -21.49
N GLY A 652 -24.35 -15.89 -21.52
CA GLY A 652 -25.06 -15.06 -22.49
C GLY A 652 -24.60 -13.61 -22.49
N LYS A 653 -24.42 -13.04 -21.29
CA LYS A 653 -23.97 -11.65 -21.11
C LYS A 653 -22.52 -11.41 -21.56
N THR A 654 -21.71 -12.47 -21.62
CA THR A 654 -20.30 -12.42 -22.03
C THR A 654 -20.07 -13.12 -23.37
N LEU A 655 -21.12 -13.24 -24.19
CA LEU A 655 -21.06 -13.79 -25.56
C LEU A 655 -20.40 -15.17 -25.62
N GLY A 656 -20.69 -16.05 -24.65
CA GLY A 656 -20.17 -17.41 -24.63
C GLY A 656 -18.70 -17.53 -24.21
N VAL A 657 -18.12 -16.48 -23.61
CA VAL A 657 -16.75 -16.49 -23.08
C VAL A 657 -16.80 -16.31 -21.57
N PRO A 658 -16.23 -17.22 -20.76
CA PRO A 658 -16.12 -16.98 -19.32
C PRO A 658 -15.13 -15.82 -19.10
N LEU A 659 -15.55 -14.77 -18.39
CA LEU A 659 -14.72 -13.60 -18.05
C LEU A 659 -14.60 -13.37 -16.55
N PHE A 660 -15.45 -13.99 -15.73
CA PHE A 660 -15.48 -13.81 -14.28
C PHE A 660 -15.31 -15.13 -13.52
N GLN A 661 -14.84 -15.03 -12.27
CA GLN A 661 -14.70 -16.19 -11.37
C GLN A 661 -16.06 -16.86 -11.09
N GLU A 662 -17.11 -16.06 -10.86
CA GLU A 662 -18.46 -16.54 -10.61
C GLU A 662 -19.01 -17.33 -11.80
N GLN A 663 -18.69 -16.92 -13.03
CA GLN A 663 -19.06 -17.67 -14.23
C GLN A 663 -18.34 -19.03 -14.28
N ALA A 664 -17.03 -19.06 -13.97
CA ALA A 664 -16.27 -20.31 -13.90
C ALA A 664 -16.87 -21.29 -12.87
N MET A 665 -17.26 -20.78 -11.69
CA MET A 665 -17.94 -21.59 -10.66
C MET A 665 -19.31 -22.07 -11.12
N LYS A 666 -20.13 -21.20 -11.72
CA LYS A 666 -21.45 -21.58 -12.27
C LYS A 666 -21.33 -22.63 -13.37
N ILE A 667 -20.31 -22.56 -14.23
CA ILE A 667 -20.02 -23.62 -15.21
C ILE A 667 -19.72 -24.94 -14.50
N ALA A 668 -18.91 -24.96 -13.45
CA ALA A 668 -18.64 -26.19 -12.70
C ALA A 668 -19.92 -26.79 -12.08
N ILE A 669 -20.81 -25.96 -11.55
CA ILE A 669 -22.08 -26.40 -10.95
C ILE A 669 -23.04 -26.93 -12.01
N VAL A 670 -23.27 -26.14 -13.06
CA VAL A 670 -24.34 -26.37 -14.04
C VAL A 670 -23.90 -27.35 -15.13
N ALA A 671 -22.66 -27.28 -15.60
CA ALA A 671 -22.16 -28.13 -16.66
C ALA A 671 -21.43 -29.38 -16.15
N ALA A 672 -20.69 -29.30 -15.02
CA ALA A 672 -19.97 -30.44 -14.45
C ALA A 672 -20.66 -31.09 -13.24
N GLY A 673 -21.75 -30.51 -12.72
CA GLY A 673 -22.52 -31.08 -11.62
C GLY A 673 -21.86 -30.97 -10.24
N PHE A 674 -20.94 -30.02 -10.06
CA PHE A 674 -20.34 -29.75 -8.75
C PHE A 674 -21.38 -29.17 -7.81
N THR A 675 -21.25 -29.46 -6.52
CA THR A 675 -21.95 -28.66 -5.50
C THR A 675 -21.33 -27.25 -5.41
N PRO A 676 -22.05 -26.23 -4.90
CA PRO A 676 -21.48 -24.89 -4.70
C PRO A 676 -20.17 -24.91 -3.90
N ALA A 677 -20.08 -25.79 -2.90
CA ALA A 677 -18.88 -25.98 -2.10
C ALA A 677 -17.71 -26.58 -2.87
N GLU A 678 -17.95 -27.60 -3.71
CA GLU A 678 -16.92 -28.18 -4.58
C GLU A 678 -16.40 -27.17 -5.61
N ALA A 679 -17.26 -26.30 -6.11
CA ALA A 679 -16.87 -25.22 -7.03
C ALA A 679 -15.95 -24.18 -6.36
N ASP A 680 -16.21 -23.82 -5.09
CA ASP A 680 -15.27 -22.97 -4.33
C ASP A 680 -13.97 -23.72 -3.99
N GLY A 681 -14.06 -25.02 -3.67
CA GLY A 681 -12.90 -25.90 -3.50
C GLY A 681 -11.96 -25.89 -4.71
N LEU A 682 -12.52 -26.01 -5.92
CA LEU A 682 -11.79 -25.88 -7.18
C LEU A 682 -11.11 -24.51 -7.29
N ARG A 683 -11.82 -23.41 -7.00
CA ARG A 683 -11.26 -22.04 -7.04
C ARG A 683 -10.06 -21.88 -6.10
N ARG A 684 -10.11 -22.44 -4.87
CA ARG A 684 -8.98 -22.35 -3.93
C ARG A 684 -7.78 -23.17 -4.38
N ALA A 685 -8.02 -24.40 -4.82
CA ALA A 685 -6.95 -25.26 -5.35
C ALA A 685 -6.21 -24.56 -6.51
N MET A 686 -6.95 -23.80 -7.31
CA MET A 686 -6.41 -22.96 -8.37
C MET A 686 -5.56 -21.79 -7.84
N ALA A 687 -5.98 -21.08 -6.79
CA ALA A 687 -5.18 -19.98 -6.20
C ALA A 687 -3.83 -20.45 -5.60
N THR A 688 -3.73 -21.71 -5.18
CA THR A 688 -2.51 -22.32 -4.62
C THR A 688 -1.60 -22.98 -5.67
N PHE A 689 -1.73 -22.60 -6.94
CA PHE A 689 -1.10 -23.21 -8.12
C PHE A 689 0.38 -23.61 -7.97
N ARG A 690 1.16 -22.88 -7.17
CA ARG A 690 2.59 -23.15 -6.95
C ARG A 690 2.91 -24.27 -5.96
N ASN A 691 1.98 -24.66 -5.08
CA ASN A 691 2.28 -25.47 -3.89
C ASN A 691 1.46 -26.77 -3.75
N ALA A 692 0.44 -27.05 -4.59
CA ALA A 692 -0.47 -28.18 -4.34
C ALA A 692 -0.73 -29.07 -5.57
N GLY A 693 -0.55 -30.39 -5.41
CA GLY A 693 -0.91 -31.43 -6.38
C GLY A 693 -2.40 -31.78 -6.47
N THR A 694 -3.29 -30.99 -5.85
CA THR A 694 -4.73 -31.26 -5.72
C THR A 694 -5.57 -30.91 -6.96
N ILE A 695 -5.04 -30.12 -7.90
CA ILE A 695 -5.78 -29.65 -9.09
C ILE A 695 -6.14 -30.78 -10.06
N HIS A 696 -5.29 -31.82 -10.13
CA HIS A 696 -5.51 -32.98 -11.01
C HIS A 696 -6.81 -33.72 -10.64
N ALA A 697 -7.13 -33.85 -9.36
CA ALA A 697 -8.35 -34.50 -8.89
C ALA A 697 -9.61 -33.73 -9.31
N PHE A 698 -9.60 -32.40 -9.18
CA PHE A 698 -10.73 -31.58 -9.63
C PHE A 698 -10.90 -31.58 -11.15
N ARG A 699 -9.80 -31.63 -11.91
CA ARG A 699 -9.83 -31.73 -13.38
C ARG A 699 -10.55 -32.99 -13.84
N GLU A 700 -10.19 -34.14 -13.30
CA GLU A 700 -10.82 -35.42 -13.67
C GLU A 700 -12.30 -35.42 -13.35
N LYS A 701 -12.67 -34.97 -12.15
CA LYS A 701 -14.07 -34.86 -11.73
C LYS A 701 -14.87 -33.92 -12.63
N PHE A 702 -14.31 -32.77 -13.01
CA PHE A 702 -14.94 -31.79 -13.89
C PHE A 702 -15.23 -32.39 -15.28
N LEU A 703 -14.22 -33.03 -15.89
CA LEU A 703 -14.37 -33.64 -17.22
C LEU A 703 -15.35 -34.82 -17.21
N ALA A 704 -15.33 -35.64 -16.15
CA ALA A 704 -16.28 -36.75 -15.99
C ALA A 704 -17.72 -36.23 -15.86
N GLY A 705 -17.93 -35.19 -15.06
CA GLY A 705 -19.25 -34.56 -14.87
C GLY A 705 -19.83 -33.98 -16.16
N MET A 706 -19.01 -33.26 -16.95
CA MET A 706 -19.44 -32.72 -18.23
C MET A 706 -19.77 -33.82 -19.25
N ARG A 707 -18.97 -34.89 -19.33
CA ARG A 707 -19.27 -36.03 -20.20
C ARG A 707 -20.57 -36.73 -19.82
N ALA A 708 -20.82 -36.93 -18.52
CA ALA A 708 -22.05 -37.54 -18.04
C ALA A 708 -23.31 -36.73 -18.40
N ARG A 709 -23.16 -35.41 -18.60
CA ARG A 709 -24.24 -34.48 -19.00
C ARG A 709 -24.30 -34.24 -20.52
N GLY A 710 -23.55 -34.99 -21.32
CA GLY A 710 -23.64 -34.96 -22.78
C GLY A 710 -22.81 -33.89 -23.48
N TYR A 711 -21.87 -33.24 -22.79
CA TYR A 711 -20.97 -32.27 -23.43
C TYR A 711 -19.80 -32.97 -24.16
N ASP A 712 -19.41 -32.40 -25.30
CA ASP A 712 -18.25 -32.86 -26.08
C ASP A 712 -16.95 -32.81 -25.28
N ALA A 713 -16.08 -33.81 -25.49
CA ALA A 713 -14.85 -33.96 -24.71
C ALA A 713 -13.85 -32.81 -24.96
N ASP A 714 -13.75 -32.32 -26.19
CA ASP A 714 -12.86 -31.21 -26.52
C ASP A 714 -13.40 -29.90 -25.96
N PHE A 715 -14.73 -29.74 -25.96
CA PHE A 715 -15.39 -28.60 -25.29
C PHE A 715 -15.10 -28.59 -23.78
N ALA A 716 -15.24 -29.72 -23.09
CA ALA A 716 -14.98 -29.83 -21.65
C ALA A 716 -13.51 -29.51 -21.30
N VAL A 717 -12.55 -29.98 -22.12
CA VAL A 717 -11.12 -29.66 -21.96
C VAL A 717 -10.84 -28.18 -22.18
N ARG A 718 -11.45 -27.56 -23.19
CA ARG A 718 -11.31 -26.11 -23.44
C ARG A 718 -11.89 -25.29 -22.28
N CYS A 719 -13.06 -25.64 -21.77
CA CYS A 719 -13.66 -24.98 -20.62
C CYS A 719 -12.76 -25.09 -19.39
N PHE A 720 -12.20 -26.27 -19.10
CA PHE A 720 -11.29 -26.41 -17.96
C PHE A 720 -10.01 -25.58 -18.14
N ARG A 721 -9.43 -25.52 -19.34
CA ARG A 721 -8.26 -24.68 -19.63
C ARG A 721 -8.55 -23.19 -19.47
N GLN A 722 -9.74 -22.76 -19.85
CA GLN A 722 -10.21 -21.40 -19.59
C GLN A 722 -10.33 -21.15 -18.08
N ILE A 723 -10.91 -22.10 -17.34
CA ILE A 723 -10.97 -22.08 -15.87
C ILE A 723 -9.55 -21.98 -15.28
N GLU A 724 -8.59 -22.79 -15.69
CA GLU A 724 -7.18 -22.71 -15.26
C GLU A 724 -6.59 -21.31 -15.45
N GLY A 725 -6.92 -20.60 -16.53
CA GLY A 725 -6.50 -19.21 -16.74
C GLY A 725 -7.02 -18.21 -15.69
N PHE A 726 -8.09 -18.55 -14.96
CA PHE A 726 -8.60 -17.77 -13.82
C PHE A 726 -7.84 -18.01 -12.51
N ALA A 727 -7.02 -19.06 -12.42
CA ALA A 727 -6.30 -19.42 -11.20
C ALA A 727 -5.40 -18.30 -10.67
N ASP A 728 -4.68 -17.64 -11.59
CA ASP A 728 -3.70 -16.62 -11.22
C ASP A 728 -4.28 -15.20 -11.23
N TYR A 729 -5.37 -14.94 -11.97
CA TYR A 729 -5.82 -13.58 -12.30
C TYR A 729 -7.33 -13.40 -12.49
N GLY A 730 -8.13 -14.39 -12.09
CA GLY A 730 -9.58 -14.29 -12.23
C GLY A 730 -10.13 -13.11 -11.46
N PHE A 731 -11.09 -12.40 -12.05
CA PHE A 731 -11.67 -11.22 -11.43
C PHE A 731 -13.13 -11.48 -11.00
N PRO A 732 -13.49 -11.06 -9.77
CA PRO A 732 -14.87 -11.14 -9.32
C PRO A 732 -15.83 -10.24 -10.10
N GLU A 733 -16.94 -10.80 -10.58
CA GLU A 733 -18.02 -10.05 -11.22
C GLU A 733 -18.61 -9.00 -10.26
N SER A 734 -18.80 -9.39 -9.00
CA SER A 734 -19.36 -8.52 -7.96
C SER A 734 -18.54 -7.26 -7.71
N HIS A 735 -17.22 -7.43 -7.68
CA HIS A 735 -16.28 -6.35 -7.45
C HIS A 735 -16.15 -5.47 -8.70
N ALA A 736 -16.18 -6.06 -9.89
CA ALA A 736 -16.24 -5.34 -11.15
C ALA A 736 -17.50 -4.45 -11.23
N ALA A 737 -18.65 -4.98 -10.82
CA ALA A 737 -19.91 -4.25 -10.82
C ALA A 737 -19.90 -3.04 -9.88
N SER A 738 -19.36 -3.19 -8.66
CA SER A 738 -19.19 -2.05 -7.75
C SER A 738 -18.32 -0.95 -8.38
N PHE A 739 -17.19 -1.31 -8.99
CA PHE A 739 -16.30 -0.31 -9.61
C PHE A 739 -16.88 0.31 -10.88
N ALA A 740 -17.63 -0.43 -11.68
CA ALA A 740 -18.28 0.07 -12.88
C ALA A 740 -19.25 1.24 -12.58
N LEU A 741 -19.87 1.28 -11.40
CA LEU A 741 -20.67 2.43 -10.96
C LEU A 741 -19.83 3.71 -10.85
N ILE A 742 -18.65 3.63 -10.25
CA ILE A 742 -17.74 4.78 -10.13
C ILE A 742 -17.17 5.16 -11.50
N VAL A 743 -16.86 4.18 -12.36
CA VAL A 743 -16.49 4.42 -13.76
C VAL A 743 -17.56 5.30 -14.40
N TYR A 744 -18.81 4.84 -14.41
CA TYR A 744 -19.93 5.55 -15.01
C TYR A 744 -20.12 6.96 -14.46
N VAL A 745 -20.12 7.13 -13.13
CA VAL A 745 -20.28 8.46 -12.50
C VAL A 745 -19.14 9.41 -12.87
N SER A 746 -17.89 8.94 -12.85
CA SER A 746 -16.74 9.75 -13.25
C SER A 746 -16.76 10.11 -14.74
N SER A 747 -17.20 9.19 -15.61
CA SER A 747 -17.41 9.47 -17.04
C SER A 747 -18.54 10.48 -17.29
N TRP A 748 -19.64 10.38 -16.54
CA TRP A 748 -20.75 11.33 -16.63
C TRP A 748 -20.32 12.74 -16.22
N LEU A 749 -19.56 12.86 -15.13
CA LEU A 749 -18.97 14.13 -14.70
C LEU A 749 -18.01 14.69 -15.76
N LYS A 750 -17.13 13.86 -16.33
CA LYS A 750 -16.24 14.29 -17.42
C LYS A 750 -17.00 14.81 -18.63
N ARG A 751 -18.02 14.07 -19.07
CA ARG A 751 -18.80 14.40 -20.28
C ARG A 751 -19.61 15.69 -20.13
N HIS A 752 -20.31 15.85 -19.00
CA HIS A 752 -21.29 16.94 -18.83
C HIS A 752 -20.75 18.14 -18.05
N TYR A 753 -19.73 17.93 -17.22
CA TYR A 753 -19.16 18.96 -16.35
C TYR A 753 -17.61 18.90 -16.36
N PRO A 754 -16.95 18.99 -17.53
CA PRO A 754 -15.50 18.79 -17.66
C PRO A 754 -14.69 19.76 -16.78
N ALA A 755 -15.13 21.02 -16.65
CA ALA A 755 -14.47 22.00 -15.78
C ALA A 755 -14.51 21.60 -14.30
N ALA A 756 -15.68 21.16 -13.80
CA ALA A 756 -15.84 20.72 -12.43
C ALA A 756 -15.07 19.41 -12.15
N PHE A 757 -15.09 18.48 -13.11
CA PHE A 757 -14.36 17.22 -13.02
C PHE A 757 -12.84 17.44 -12.99
N ALA A 758 -12.29 18.22 -13.91
CA ALA A 758 -10.86 18.54 -13.94
C ALA A 758 -10.42 19.31 -12.67
N CYS A 759 -11.22 20.26 -12.21
CA CYS A 759 -10.97 21.00 -10.97
C CYS A 759 -10.92 20.06 -9.76
N ALA A 760 -11.92 19.18 -9.62
CA ALA A 760 -11.97 18.19 -8.56
C ALA A 760 -10.82 17.17 -8.63
N LEU A 761 -10.42 16.77 -9.83
CA LEU A 761 -9.33 15.83 -10.07
C LEU A 761 -7.98 16.44 -9.67
N LEU A 762 -7.71 17.70 -10.04
CA LEU A 762 -6.53 18.45 -9.60
C LEU A 762 -6.51 18.61 -8.08
N ASN A 763 -7.67 18.86 -7.46
CA ASN A 763 -7.83 19.01 -6.02
C ASN A 763 -7.79 17.67 -5.24
N SER A 764 -7.71 16.54 -5.95
CA SER A 764 -7.64 15.19 -5.37
C SER A 764 -6.30 14.50 -5.64
N GLN A 765 -5.35 15.19 -6.28
CA GLN A 765 -3.99 14.68 -6.51
C GLN A 765 -3.20 14.51 -5.20
N PRO A 766 -2.32 13.49 -5.07
CA PRO A 766 -1.91 12.55 -6.12
C PRO A 766 -2.93 11.42 -6.36
N MET A 767 -3.38 11.26 -7.60
CA MET A 767 -4.31 10.20 -8.03
C MET A 767 -4.15 9.90 -9.53
N GLY A 768 -4.41 8.65 -9.93
CA GLY A 768 -4.45 8.25 -11.34
C GLY A 768 -3.09 8.21 -12.07
N PHE A 769 -3.13 7.95 -13.37
CA PHE A 769 -1.94 7.79 -14.21
C PHE A 769 -1.33 9.11 -14.68
N TYR A 770 -2.16 10.15 -14.81
CA TYR A 770 -1.81 11.40 -15.48
C TYR A 770 -1.34 12.48 -14.49
N ALA A 771 -0.35 13.28 -14.89
CA ALA A 771 0.12 14.40 -14.08
C ALA A 771 -0.80 15.64 -14.29
N PRO A 772 -0.72 16.65 -13.41
CA PRO A 772 -1.53 17.87 -13.54
C PRO A 772 -1.48 18.51 -14.94
N ALA A 773 -0.33 18.48 -15.62
CA ALA A 773 -0.18 19.00 -16.98
C ALA A 773 -1.13 18.32 -17.98
N GLN A 774 -1.22 16.98 -17.97
CA GLN A 774 -2.11 16.22 -18.85
C GLN A 774 -3.58 16.45 -18.51
N ILE A 775 -3.93 16.59 -17.23
CA ILE A 775 -5.30 16.87 -16.81
C ILE A 775 -5.75 18.26 -17.29
N VAL A 776 -4.86 19.25 -17.17
CA VAL A 776 -5.10 20.62 -17.65
C VAL A 776 -5.26 20.65 -19.17
N ARG A 777 -4.42 19.92 -19.90
CA ARG A 777 -4.51 19.80 -21.35
C ARG A 777 -5.82 19.13 -21.79
N ASP A 778 -6.18 18.00 -21.18
CA ASP A 778 -7.44 17.29 -21.45
C ASP A 778 -8.64 18.24 -21.23
N ALA A 779 -8.64 19.03 -20.15
CA ALA A 779 -9.67 20.03 -19.92
C ALA A 779 -9.73 21.11 -21.02
N GLN A 780 -8.58 21.59 -21.52
CA GLN A 780 -8.53 22.54 -22.64
C GLN A 780 -9.07 21.94 -23.94
N GLU A 781 -8.76 20.68 -24.23
CA GLU A 781 -9.28 19.94 -25.39
C GLU A 781 -10.81 19.76 -25.30
N HIS A 782 -11.37 19.75 -24.09
CA HIS A 782 -12.81 19.77 -23.80
C HIS A 782 -13.44 21.18 -23.76
N GLY A 783 -12.70 22.21 -24.18
CA GLY A 783 -13.19 23.60 -24.25
C GLY A 783 -13.22 24.33 -22.91
N VAL A 784 -12.62 23.79 -21.85
CA VAL A 784 -12.54 24.49 -20.55
C VAL A 784 -11.53 25.64 -20.66
N ILE A 785 -11.89 26.80 -20.11
CA ILE A 785 -10.99 27.95 -20.03
C ILE A 785 -10.18 27.86 -18.74
N LEU A 786 -8.84 27.86 -18.88
CA LEU A 786 -7.92 27.72 -17.76
C LEU A 786 -7.35 29.09 -17.39
N ARG A 787 -7.28 29.38 -16.10
CA ARG A 787 -6.66 30.62 -15.58
C ARG A 787 -5.52 30.31 -14.62
N PRO A 788 -4.38 31.04 -14.69
CA PRO A 788 -3.19 30.76 -13.89
C PRO A 788 -3.42 31.01 -12.40
N VAL A 789 -2.48 30.55 -11.58
CA VAL A 789 -2.46 30.88 -10.14
C VAL A 789 -2.21 32.37 -9.97
N ASP A 790 -2.96 33.05 -9.11
CA ASP A 790 -2.81 34.49 -8.87
C ASP A 790 -3.05 34.86 -7.39
N VAL A 791 -2.20 35.72 -6.81
CA VAL A 791 -2.25 36.07 -5.38
C VAL A 791 -3.56 36.72 -4.93
N ASN A 792 -4.23 37.44 -5.83
CA ASN A 792 -5.46 38.16 -5.55
C ASN A 792 -6.73 37.38 -5.94
N ARG A 793 -6.61 36.25 -6.64
CA ARG A 793 -7.76 35.52 -7.20
C ARG A 793 -7.82 34.04 -6.80
N SER A 794 -6.68 33.36 -6.70
CA SER A 794 -6.63 31.93 -6.40
C SER A 794 -6.83 31.62 -4.92
N ASP A 795 -7.46 30.48 -4.62
CA ASP A 795 -7.42 29.90 -3.28
C ASP A 795 -6.36 28.79 -3.20
N TRP A 796 -6.29 28.09 -2.05
CA TRP A 796 -5.43 26.90 -1.93
C TRP A 796 -5.80 25.83 -2.96
N ASP A 797 -7.08 25.46 -2.98
CA ASP A 797 -7.67 24.55 -3.97
C ASP A 797 -7.95 25.30 -5.28
N CYS A 798 -7.97 24.57 -6.40
CA CYS A 798 -8.47 25.08 -7.67
C CYS A 798 -9.97 25.37 -7.54
N THR A 799 -10.46 26.40 -8.22
CA THR A 799 -11.85 26.85 -8.14
C THR A 799 -12.47 27.03 -9.52
N LEU A 800 -13.81 27.15 -9.55
CA LEU A 800 -14.54 27.55 -10.76
C LEU A 800 -14.92 29.04 -10.66
N GLU A 801 -14.67 29.78 -11.72
CA GLU A 801 -15.01 31.19 -11.88
C GLU A 801 -15.89 31.38 -13.13
N PRO A 802 -16.74 32.41 -13.20
CA PRO A 802 -17.46 32.75 -14.43
C PRO A 802 -16.50 33.10 -15.58
N GLY A 803 -16.65 32.37 -16.69
CA GLY A 803 -16.02 32.59 -17.97
C GLY A 803 -16.89 33.41 -18.94
N PRO A 804 -16.43 33.58 -20.19
CA PRO A 804 -17.24 34.15 -21.28
C PRO A 804 -18.57 33.41 -21.39
N ALA A 805 -19.66 34.14 -21.65
CA ALA A 805 -21.01 33.58 -21.73
C ALA A 805 -21.46 32.77 -20.50
N THR A 806 -20.91 33.04 -19.30
CA THR A 806 -21.21 32.36 -18.03
C THR A 806 -20.79 30.89 -17.95
N GLU A 807 -20.00 30.40 -18.89
CA GLU A 807 -19.40 29.06 -18.83
C GLU A 807 -18.36 28.98 -17.69
N PRO A 808 -18.18 27.82 -17.04
CA PRO A 808 -17.20 27.67 -15.97
C PRO A 808 -15.77 27.73 -16.50
N ALA A 809 -14.99 28.71 -16.02
CA ALA A 809 -13.54 28.75 -16.16
C ALA A 809 -12.86 28.14 -14.92
N LEU A 810 -11.80 27.36 -15.10
CA LEU A 810 -11.04 26.72 -14.03
C LEU A 810 -9.85 27.59 -13.63
N ARG A 811 -9.83 28.06 -12.39
CA ARG A 811 -8.72 28.78 -11.77
C ARG A 811 -7.78 27.80 -11.06
N LEU A 812 -6.50 27.81 -11.41
CA LEU A 812 -5.50 27.02 -10.69
C LEU A 812 -5.29 27.57 -9.27
N GLY A 813 -5.26 26.67 -8.28
CA GLY A 813 -5.00 26.99 -6.87
C GLY A 813 -3.53 26.93 -6.49
N PHE A 814 -3.17 27.53 -5.35
CA PHE A 814 -1.78 27.57 -4.85
C PHE A 814 -1.18 26.18 -4.61
N ARG A 815 -2.00 25.15 -4.38
CA ARG A 815 -1.55 23.77 -4.20
C ARG A 815 -0.75 23.21 -5.37
N GLN A 816 -0.87 23.80 -6.57
CA GLN A 816 -0.09 23.41 -7.74
C GLN A 816 1.35 23.94 -7.69
N VAL A 817 1.61 24.99 -6.88
CA VAL A 817 2.94 25.58 -6.75
C VAL A 817 3.80 24.74 -5.81
N LYS A 818 4.94 24.29 -6.32
CA LYS A 818 5.86 23.43 -5.60
C LYS A 818 6.46 24.12 -4.38
N GLY A 819 6.27 23.48 -3.21
CA GLY A 819 6.93 23.88 -1.97
C GLY A 819 6.27 25.01 -1.20
N LEU A 820 5.03 25.38 -1.54
CA LEU A 820 4.16 26.19 -0.69
C LEU A 820 3.52 25.32 0.40
N ARG A 821 3.26 25.92 1.57
CA ARG A 821 2.50 25.30 2.66
C ARG A 821 1.07 25.84 2.63
N GLU A 822 0.11 24.98 2.93
CA GLU A 822 -1.31 25.35 2.93
C GLU A 822 -1.61 26.49 3.91
N GLU A 823 -1.08 26.40 5.13
CA GLU A 823 -1.26 27.42 6.19
C GLU A 823 -0.82 28.82 5.77
N ASP A 824 0.30 28.93 5.04
CA ASP A 824 0.80 30.22 4.53
C ASP A 824 -0.17 30.83 3.52
N MET A 825 -0.75 30.00 2.65
CA MET A 825 -1.67 30.45 1.62
C MET A 825 -3.05 30.75 2.18
N GLN A 826 -3.51 30.01 3.18
CA GLN A 826 -4.74 30.32 3.91
C GLN A 826 -4.64 31.69 4.60
N ARG A 827 -3.49 32.02 5.21
CA ARG A 827 -3.25 33.38 5.76
C ARG A 827 -3.28 34.46 4.67
N LEU A 828 -2.63 34.20 3.54
CA LEU A 828 -2.67 35.11 2.38
C LEU A 828 -4.10 35.36 1.90
N VAL A 829 -4.91 34.31 1.73
CA VAL A 829 -6.31 34.43 1.32
C VAL A 829 -7.12 35.20 2.37
N LEU A 830 -6.97 34.86 3.65
CA LEU A 830 -7.70 35.47 4.77
C LEU A 830 -7.47 36.99 4.87
N HIS A 831 -6.23 37.43 4.63
CA HIS A 831 -5.85 38.85 4.73
C HIS A 831 -5.94 39.62 3.40
N ARG A 832 -6.47 39.02 2.33
CA ARG A 832 -6.55 39.60 0.98
C ARG A 832 -7.39 40.88 0.91
N GLY A 833 -8.54 40.94 1.58
CA GLY A 833 -9.46 42.08 1.49
C GLY A 833 -9.80 42.43 0.03
N ASN A 834 -9.69 43.71 -0.35
CA ASN A 834 -9.90 44.18 -1.74
C ASN A 834 -8.72 43.85 -2.70
N GLY A 835 -7.79 43.01 -2.28
CA GLY A 835 -6.56 42.68 -3.00
C GLY A 835 -5.32 43.34 -2.40
N TYR A 836 -4.18 42.93 -2.94
CA TYR A 836 -2.85 43.44 -2.66
C TYR A 836 -2.36 44.25 -3.86
N GLY A 837 -1.82 45.44 -3.61
CA GLY A 837 -1.22 46.28 -4.64
C GLY A 837 0.24 45.93 -4.95
N ASP A 838 0.96 45.37 -3.98
CA ASP A 838 2.38 45.05 -4.09
C ASP A 838 2.75 43.82 -3.21
N PRO A 839 3.92 43.19 -3.44
CA PRO A 839 4.39 42.06 -2.62
C PRO A 839 4.67 42.41 -1.15
N ALA A 840 5.06 43.65 -0.84
CA ALA A 840 5.33 44.09 0.53
C ALA A 840 4.04 44.15 1.37
N ALA A 841 2.90 44.46 0.75
CA ALA A 841 1.58 44.46 1.37
C ALA A 841 1.19 43.04 1.82
N ILE A 842 1.58 42.00 1.08
CA ILE A 842 1.37 40.61 1.51
C ILE A 842 2.19 40.31 2.76
N MET A 843 3.47 40.69 2.79
CA MET A 843 4.34 40.47 3.95
C MET A 843 3.81 41.21 5.19
N ARG A 844 3.37 42.47 5.04
CA ARG A 844 2.82 43.29 6.13
C ARG A 844 1.47 42.78 6.65
N ARG A 845 0.54 42.42 5.75
CA ARG A 845 -0.85 42.10 6.11
C ARG A 845 -1.08 40.63 6.41
N ALA A 846 -0.40 39.72 5.70
CA ALA A 846 -0.59 38.27 5.81
C ALA A 846 0.54 37.55 6.56
N ALA A 847 1.61 38.28 6.94
CA ALA A 847 2.79 37.73 7.61
C ALA A 847 3.43 36.53 6.84
N VAL A 848 3.37 36.58 5.51
CA VAL A 848 4.00 35.60 4.62
C VAL A 848 5.43 36.05 4.34
N GLY A 849 6.41 35.25 4.79
CA GLY A 849 7.83 35.60 4.68
C GLY A 849 8.36 35.59 3.25
N ARG A 850 9.51 36.25 3.04
CA ARG A 850 10.16 36.45 1.74
C ARG A 850 10.39 35.16 0.97
N ALA A 851 10.80 34.08 1.64
CA ALA A 851 11.05 32.78 0.99
C ALA A 851 9.79 32.19 0.32
N VAL A 852 8.60 32.49 0.83
CA VAL A 852 7.33 32.08 0.23
C VAL A 852 6.96 33.00 -0.93
N LEU A 853 7.15 34.31 -0.77
CA LEU A 853 6.96 35.30 -1.84
C LEU A 853 7.88 35.05 -3.05
N GLU A 854 9.12 34.61 -2.82
CA GLU A 854 10.05 34.23 -3.89
C GLU A 854 9.50 33.04 -4.71
N LYS A 855 8.89 32.06 -4.05
CA LYS A 855 8.27 30.92 -4.74
C LYS A 855 7.04 31.35 -5.54
N LEU A 856 6.22 32.24 -4.98
CA LEU A 856 5.08 32.84 -5.68
C LEU A 856 5.53 33.64 -6.92
N ALA A 857 6.61 34.42 -6.79
CA ALA A 857 7.17 35.19 -7.90
C ALA A 857 7.73 34.26 -8.99
N ARG A 858 8.47 33.21 -8.62
CA ARG A 858 8.92 32.16 -9.56
C ARG A 858 7.78 31.39 -10.20
N ALA A 859 6.60 31.38 -9.62
CA ALA A 859 5.39 30.76 -10.18
C ALA A 859 4.53 31.75 -11.00
N ASP A 860 4.99 32.99 -11.21
CA ASP A 860 4.30 34.03 -12.00
C ASP A 860 2.89 34.36 -11.49
N THR A 861 2.72 34.44 -10.16
CA THR A 861 1.41 34.62 -9.53
C THR A 861 1.02 36.08 -9.27
N PHE A 862 1.81 37.05 -9.73
CA PHE A 862 1.63 38.48 -9.44
C PHE A 862 1.03 39.29 -10.60
N GLN A 863 0.44 38.59 -11.58
CA GLN A 863 -0.15 39.20 -12.77
C GLN A 863 -1.27 40.20 -12.44
N SER A 864 -2.07 39.97 -11.40
CA SER A 864 -3.07 40.95 -10.93
C SER A 864 -2.48 42.27 -10.41
N MET A 865 -1.18 42.34 -10.12
CA MET A 865 -0.45 43.55 -9.75
C MET A 865 0.29 44.18 -10.93
N ASN A 866 0.10 43.66 -12.15
CA ASN A 866 0.88 44.01 -13.35
C ASN A 866 2.39 43.77 -13.15
N LEU A 867 2.76 42.73 -12.39
CA LEU A 867 4.16 42.35 -12.16
C LEU A 867 4.44 40.99 -12.79
N ASP A 868 5.20 41.01 -13.88
CA ASP A 868 5.78 39.80 -14.48
C ASP A 868 6.83 39.17 -13.57
N ARG A 869 7.15 37.89 -13.81
CA ARG A 869 8.05 37.06 -12.99
C ARG A 869 9.35 37.75 -12.55
N ARG A 870 10.13 38.35 -13.46
CA ARG A 870 11.41 39.02 -13.14
C ARG A 870 11.22 40.30 -12.30
N PRO A 871 10.35 41.25 -12.68
CA PRO A 871 9.97 42.38 -11.83
C PRO A 871 9.47 41.97 -10.44
N ALA A 872 8.61 40.95 -10.35
CA ALA A 872 8.11 40.44 -9.07
C ALA A 872 9.24 39.87 -8.21
N LEU A 873 10.16 39.08 -8.79
CA LEU A 873 11.32 38.55 -8.08
C LEU A 873 12.25 39.65 -7.57
N TRP A 874 12.46 40.69 -8.38
CA TRP A 874 13.25 41.85 -7.99
C TRP A 874 12.62 42.57 -6.80
N ALA A 875 11.31 42.87 -6.88
CA ALA A 875 10.56 43.51 -5.81
C ALA A 875 10.60 42.69 -4.51
N VAL A 876 10.41 41.37 -4.59
CA VAL A 876 10.46 40.48 -3.41
C VAL A 876 11.87 40.41 -2.81
N LYS A 877 12.92 40.42 -3.63
CA LYS A 877 14.31 40.41 -3.13
C LYS A 877 14.68 41.70 -2.39
N GLY A 878 14.01 42.81 -2.68
CA GLY A 878 14.15 44.07 -1.95
C GLY A 878 13.49 44.06 -0.56
N LEU A 879 12.70 43.02 -0.22
CA LEU A 879 12.06 42.89 1.09
C LEU A 879 13.01 42.28 2.12
N SER A 880 12.84 42.67 3.38
CA SER A 880 13.58 42.11 4.52
C SER A 880 12.61 41.45 5.51
N ASP A 881 12.89 40.20 5.88
CA ASP A 881 12.18 39.51 6.97
C ASP A 881 12.61 40.02 8.37
N ALA A 882 13.67 40.83 8.46
CA ALA A 882 14.16 41.38 9.71
C ALA A 882 13.32 42.59 10.16
N PRO A 883 13.05 42.74 11.48
CA PRO A 883 12.47 43.98 12.00
C PRO A 883 13.36 45.17 11.60
N PRO A 884 12.78 46.36 11.35
CA PRO A 884 13.57 47.54 11.04
C PRO A 884 14.62 47.76 12.14
N ALA A 885 15.85 48.11 11.75
CA ALA A 885 16.92 48.31 12.72
C ALA A 885 16.48 49.33 13.79
N PRO A 886 16.94 49.21 15.06
CA PRO A 886 16.48 50.05 16.17
C PRO A 886 16.53 51.56 15.90
N LEU A 887 17.47 51.99 15.05
CA LEU A 887 17.63 53.37 14.59
C LEU A 887 16.41 53.92 13.81
N PHE A 888 15.62 53.04 13.19
CA PHE A 888 14.43 53.35 12.39
C PHE A 888 13.11 52.96 13.08
N ALA A 889 13.18 52.35 14.27
CA ALA A 889 12.01 51.90 15.02
C ALA A 889 11.33 53.03 15.84
N THR A 890 12.00 54.17 16.03
CA THR A 890 11.57 55.28 16.91
C THR A 890 10.83 56.43 16.21
N GLY A 891 10.52 56.32 14.91
CA GLY A 891 9.84 57.37 14.14
C GLY A 891 8.31 57.47 14.32
N GLY A 892 7.73 56.89 15.37
CA GLY A 892 6.28 56.87 15.60
C GLY A 892 5.88 57.66 16.84
N GLY A 893 5.82 58.98 16.75
CA GLY A 893 5.24 59.79 17.84
C GLY A 893 5.45 61.30 17.72
N ASN A 894 4.38 62.00 17.32
CA ASN A 894 4.12 63.45 17.41
C ASN A 894 4.84 64.41 16.43
N GLY A 895 4.05 64.83 15.43
CA GLY A 895 3.85 66.25 15.10
C GLY A 895 5.01 66.99 14.44
N GLY A 896 5.18 66.82 13.12
CA GLY A 896 6.06 67.68 12.34
C GLY A 896 6.06 67.29 10.87
N ARG A 897 5.88 68.28 10.00
CA ARG A 897 5.73 68.18 8.54
C ARG A 897 6.84 67.36 7.85
N SER A 898 6.41 66.42 7.00
CA SER A 898 7.04 65.96 5.76
C SER A 898 8.57 65.89 5.71
N GLY A 899 9.10 64.68 5.78
CA GLY A 899 10.45 64.33 5.34
C GLY A 899 10.49 62.86 4.98
N ASP A 900 10.43 62.57 3.68
CA ASP A 900 10.60 61.25 3.07
C ASP A 900 11.82 60.53 3.64
N LEU A 901 11.56 59.48 4.40
CA LEU A 901 12.44 58.31 4.43
C LEU A 901 11.60 57.11 4.02
N SER A 902 10.95 57.24 2.86
CA SER A 902 10.58 56.10 2.06
C SER A 902 11.87 55.33 1.73
N THR A 903 11.92 54.05 2.10
CA THR A 903 12.78 53.08 1.42
C THR A 903 12.26 52.76 0.01
N GLU A 904 11.23 53.47 -0.44
CA GLU A 904 10.79 53.47 -1.82
C GLU A 904 11.74 54.35 -2.64
N PRO A 905 12.19 53.88 -3.82
CA PRO A 905 12.93 54.73 -4.74
C PRO A 905 12.10 56.01 -5.02
N PRO A 906 12.74 57.16 -5.29
CA PRO A 906 12.00 58.38 -5.63
C PRO A 906 10.96 58.10 -6.72
N GLU A 907 9.77 58.71 -6.66
CA GLU A 907 8.68 58.50 -7.65
C GLU A 907 9.15 58.70 -9.10
N ASP A 908 10.23 59.45 -9.30
CA ASP A 908 10.88 59.74 -10.59
C ASP A 908 12.07 58.81 -10.94
N ALA A 909 12.39 57.80 -10.13
CA ALA A 909 13.42 56.83 -10.48
C ALA A 909 12.90 55.92 -11.61
N PRO A 910 13.60 55.84 -12.76
CA PRO A 910 13.18 54.93 -13.83
C PRO A 910 13.15 53.49 -13.28
N PRO A 911 12.08 52.71 -13.55
CA PRO A 911 12.04 51.32 -13.12
C PRO A 911 13.27 50.58 -13.66
N PRO A 912 13.86 49.66 -12.87
CA PRO A 912 15.05 48.94 -13.29
C PRO A 912 14.76 48.22 -14.61
N LEU A 913 15.57 48.48 -15.64
CA LEU A 913 15.44 47.85 -16.94
C LEU A 913 15.91 46.39 -16.84
N LEU A 914 15.00 45.49 -16.43
CA LEU A 914 15.27 44.06 -16.35
C LEU A 914 15.16 43.45 -17.76
N PRO A 915 16.06 42.52 -18.14
CA PRO A 915 15.92 41.80 -19.40
C PRO A 915 14.57 41.10 -19.48
N LEU A 916 13.94 41.10 -20.65
CA LEU A 916 12.72 40.33 -20.90
C LEU A 916 13.04 38.83 -20.88
N MET A 917 12.12 38.03 -20.35
CA MET A 917 12.24 36.57 -20.43
C MET A 917 11.90 36.11 -21.85
N SER A 918 12.69 35.18 -22.39
CA SER A 918 12.29 34.50 -23.61
C SER A 918 11.11 33.55 -23.31
N PRO A 919 10.25 33.23 -24.30
CA PRO A 919 9.18 32.26 -24.10
C PRO A 919 9.67 30.90 -23.58
N GLY A 920 10.87 30.47 -23.99
CA GLY A 920 11.50 29.24 -23.51
C GLY A 920 11.89 29.29 -22.03
N GLU A 921 12.43 30.42 -21.57
CA GLU A 921 12.73 30.66 -20.15
C GLU A 921 11.45 30.66 -19.29
N GLU A 922 10.38 31.29 -19.77
CA GLU A 922 9.10 31.33 -19.04
C GLU A 922 8.51 29.92 -18.87
N VAL A 923 8.49 29.14 -19.94
CA VAL A 923 7.99 27.75 -19.92
C VAL A 923 8.87 26.86 -19.04
N ALA A 924 10.19 26.99 -19.12
CA ALA A 924 11.11 26.23 -18.27
C ALA A 924 10.85 26.50 -16.78
N ASP A 925 10.69 27.77 -16.40
CA ASP A 925 10.39 28.16 -15.01
C ASP A 925 8.96 27.74 -14.58
N ASP A 926 7.98 27.75 -15.47
CA ASP A 926 6.64 27.21 -15.21
C ASP A 926 6.71 25.73 -14.82
N TYR A 927 7.46 24.91 -15.56
CA TYR A 927 7.63 23.49 -15.22
C TYR A 927 8.44 23.29 -13.93
N ARG A 928 9.39 24.17 -13.60
CA ARG A 928 10.13 24.13 -12.32
C ARG A 928 9.22 24.43 -11.12
N SER A 929 8.30 25.38 -11.27
CA SER A 929 7.44 25.91 -10.20
C SER A 929 6.09 25.19 -10.08
N LEU A 930 5.41 24.93 -11.20
CA LEU A 930 4.05 24.39 -11.31
C LEU A 930 3.99 22.98 -11.92
N ARG A 931 5.08 22.52 -12.57
CA ARG A 931 5.14 21.27 -13.36
C ARG A 931 4.22 21.23 -14.59
N LEU A 932 3.68 22.37 -14.98
CA LEU A 932 2.88 22.60 -16.19
C LEU A 932 3.04 24.05 -16.62
N SER A 933 2.74 24.37 -17.88
CA SER A 933 2.66 25.75 -18.39
C SER A 933 1.36 25.94 -19.15
N LEU A 934 0.69 27.07 -18.92
CA LEU A 934 -0.47 27.51 -19.72
C LEU A 934 -0.05 28.32 -20.96
N LYS A 935 1.24 28.69 -21.07
CA LYS A 935 1.76 29.56 -22.12
C LYS A 935 2.08 28.78 -23.40
N ALA A 936 2.86 27.70 -23.26
CA ALA A 936 3.20 26.81 -24.37
C ALA A 936 3.71 25.44 -23.86
N HIS A 937 3.63 24.42 -24.71
CA HIS A 937 4.27 23.14 -24.44
C HIS A 937 5.78 23.21 -24.79
N PRO A 938 6.70 22.58 -24.04
CA PRO A 938 8.15 22.70 -24.31
C PRO A 938 8.55 22.26 -25.72
N ALA A 939 7.89 21.23 -26.27
CA ALA A 939 8.13 20.77 -27.63
C ALA A 939 7.75 21.80 -28.71
N GLN A 940 6.80 22.72 -28.43
CA GLN A 940 6.44 23.81 -29.35
C GLN A 940 7.61 24.78 -29.55
N ILE A 941 8.29 25.16 -28.46
CA ILE A 941 9.47 26.03 -28.50
C ILE A 941 10.63 25.32 -29.20
N LEU A 942 10.80 24.02 -28.93
CA LEU A 942 11.86 23.21 -29.52
C LEU A 942 11.55 22.74 -30.95
N ARG A 943 10.34 22.97 -31.48
CA ARG A 943 9.88 22.43 -32.76
C ARG A 943 10.79 22.74 -33.96
N PRO A 944 11.35 23.96 -34.12
CA PRO A 944 12.29 24.23 -35.22
C PRO A 944 13.56 23.39 -35.14
N LYS A 945 14.16 23.23 -33.95
CA LYS A 945 15.32 22.34 -33.70
C LYS A 945 14.93 20.87 -33.92
N LEU A 946 13.71 20.54 -33.50
CA LEU A 946 12.92 19.33 -33.79
C LEU A 946 13.01 18.88 -35.26
N ALA A 947 12.40 19.73 -36.09
CA ALA A 947 12.22 19.54 -37.51
C ALA A 947 13.56 19.54 -38.27
N ALA A 948 14.52 20.38 -37.86
CA ALA A 948 15.86 20.40 -38.46
C ALA A 948 16.60 19.05 -38.32
N ARG A 949 16.28 18.26 -37.28
CA ARG A 949 16.80 16.90 -37.08
C ARG A 949 15.94 15.80 -37.71
N GLY A 950 14.86 16.18 -38.39
CA GLY A 950 13.93 15.27 -39.07
C GLY A 950 12.88 14.63 -38.17
N TYR A 951 12.56 15.23 -37.01
CA TYR A 951 11.49 14.75 -36.13
C TYR A 951 10.17 15.47 -36.41
N HIS A 952 9.12 14.70 -36.65
CA HIS A 952 7.77 15.16 -36.95
C HIS A 952 6.92 15.31 -35.66
N PRO A 953 5.83 16.10 -35.70
CA PRO A 953 4.85 16.14 -34.62
C PRO A 953 4.16 14.79 -34.38
N CYS A 954 3.77 14.50 -33.14
CA CYS A 954 3.14 13.26 -32.73
C CYS A 954 1.80 13.02 -33.43
N SER A 955 1.03 14.07 -33.70
CA SER A 955 -0.21 14.02 -34.51
C SER A 955 0.00 13.43 -35.92
N THR A 956 1.20 13.54 -36.47
CA THR A 956 1.53 12.94 -37.78
C THR A 956 1.41 11.42 -37.74
N ALA A 957 1.71 10.78 -36.60
CA ALA A 957 1.59 9.33 -36.46
C ALA A 957 0.13 8.87 -36.64
N GLU A 958 -0.84 9.66 -36.18
CA GLU A 958 -2.27 9.36 -36.29
C GLU A 958 -2.80 9.48 -37.72
N ALA A 959 -2.21 10.38 -38.51
CA ALA A 959 -2.56 10.58 -39.91
C ALA A 959 -1.95 9.54 -40.86
N LEU A 960 -0.86 8.86 -40.46
CA LEU A 960 -0.17 7.90 -41.32
C LEU A 960 -0.90 6.56 -41.44
N ALA A 961 -0.73 5.94 -42.61
CA ALA A 961 -1.21 4.57 -42.86
C ALA A 961 -0.35 3.53 -42.14
N HIS A 962 -0.94 2.37 -41.87
CA HIS A 962 -0.22 1.23 -41.32
C HIS A 962 1.01 0.86 -42.18
N GLY A 963 2.14 0.57 -41.53
CA GLY A 963 3.38 0.14 -42.19
C GLY A 963 4.30 1.29 -42.62
N LYS A 964 3.92 2.56 -42.39
CA LYS A 964 4.76 3.72 -42.72
C LYS A 964 5.78 3.99 -41.62
N ARG A 965 6.98 4.39 -42.02
CA ARG A 965 8.04 4.82 -41.09
C ARG A 965 7.88 6.28 -40.70
N ILE A 966 8.12 6.59 -39.44
CA ILE A 966 8.07 7.94 -38.88
C ILE A 966 9.20 8.15 -37.88
N ARG A 967 9.65 9.40 -37.78
CA ARG A 967 10.50 9.88 -36.68
C ARG A 967 9.72 10.90 -35.87
N ILE A 968 9.56 10.68 -34.56
CA ILE A 968 8.86 11.58 -33.64
C ILE A 968 9.72 11.86 -32.42
N ALA A 969 9.52 13.02 -31.81
CA ALA A 969 10.17 13.38 -30.56
C ALA A 969 9.17 14.02 -29.62
N GLY A 970 9.21 13.63 -28.34
CA GLY A 970 8.29 14.15 -27.33
C GLY A 970 8.79 13.90 -25.91
N LEU A 971 8.18 14.61 -24.98
CA LEU A 971 8.45 14.44 -23.55
C LEU A 971 7.90 13.08 -23.10
N VAL A 972 8.73 12.30 -22.41
CA VAL A 972 8.29 10.99 -21.91
C VAL A 972 7.36 11.19 -20.72
N THR A 973 6.09 10.84 -20.91
CA THR A 973 5.05 10.98 -19.87
C THR A 973 4.86 9.70 -19.07
N ALA A 974 5.03 8.54 -19.71
CA ALA A 974 4.86 7.23 -19.07
C ALA A 974 5.83 6.18 -19.60
N ARG A 975 6.22 5.25 -18.71
CA ARG A 975 6.97 4.03 -19.04
C ARG A 975 6.37 2.82 -18.34
N GLN A 976 6.08 1.77 -19.09
CA GLN A 976 5.48 0.55 -18.57
C GLN A 976 6.19 -0.67 -19.16
N ARG A 977 6.51 -1.66 -18.32
CA ARG A 977 7.00 -2.97 -18.76
C ARG A 977 6.21 -4.07 -18.04
N PRO A 978 5.00 -4.40 -18.52
CA PRO A 978 4.15 -5.39 -17.88
C PRO A 978 4.87 -6.74 -17.80
N GLY A 979 4.80 -7.41 -16.65
CA GLY A 979 5.45 -8.73 -16.47
C GLY A 979 4.92 -9.80 -17.43
N THR A 980 3.71 -9.63 -17.93
CA THR A 980 3.01 -10.54 -18.84
C THR A 980 3.33 -10.32 -20.31
N ALA A 981 3.96 -9.20 -20.66
CA ALA A 981 4.26 -8.83 -22.04
C ALA A 981 5.62 -9.37 -22.53
N LYS A 982 6.13 -10.46 -21.95
CA LYS A 982 7.41 -11.11 -22.31
C LYS A 982 8.59 -10.12 -22.48
N GLY A 983 8.62 -9.08 -21.64
CA GLY A 983 9.68 -8.08 -21.63
C GLY A 983 9.53 -6.91 -22.61
N VAL A 984 8.40 -6.75 -23.31
CA VAL A 984 8.06 -5.56 -24.11
C VAL A 984 7.86 -4.33 -23.22
N ILE A 985 8.36 -3.18 -23.66
CA ILE A 985 8.20 -1.89 -22.98
C ILE A 985 7.24 -1.01 -23.78
N PHE A 986 6.25 -0.45 -23.10
CA PHE A 986 5.35 0.56 -23.62
C PHE A 986 5.79 1.93 -23.10
N LEU A 987 5.99 2.89 -24.00
CA LEU A 987 6.31 4.27 -23.65
C LEU A 987 5.21 5.18 -24.20
N THR A 988 4.92 6.28 -23.52
CA THR A 988 4.15 7.37 -24.12
C THR A 988 5.03 8.60 -24.16
N VAL A 989 5.10 9.21 -25.34
CA VAL A 989 5.68 10.54 -25.53
C VAL A 989 4.58 11.55 -25.86
N GLU A 990 4.77 12.78 -25.45
CA GLU A 990 3.84 13.87 -25.68
C GLU A 990 4.55 15.07 -26.30
N ASP A 991 3.88 15.70 -27.28
CA ASP A 991 4.25 17.00 -27.79
C ASP A 991 3.06 17.96 -27.81
N GLU A 992 3.25 19.17 -28.34
CA GLU A 992 2.23 20.21 -28.41
C GLU A 992 1.00 19.84 -29.25
N THR A 993 1.08 18.77 -30.05
CA THR A 993 0.02 18.37 -30.98
C THR A 993 -0.77 17.16 -30.51
N ALA A 994 -0.09 16.13 -29.97
CA ALA A 994 -0.75 14.89 -29.55
C ALA A 994 0.15 14.06 -28.61
N THR A 995 -0.41 12.95 -28.11
CA THR A 995 0.37 11.89 -27.45
C THR A 995 0.61 10.73 -28.41
N ALA A 996 1.83 10.20 -28.47
CA ALA A 996 2.14 9.01 -29.24
C ALA A 996 2.53 7.83 -28.33
N ASN A 997 1.92 6.67 -28.59
CA ASN A 997 2.20 5.42 -27.89
C ASN A 997 3.26 4.61 -28.63
N LEU A 998 4.30 4.20 -27.92
CA LEU A 998 5.46 3.51 -28.47
C LEU A 998 5.57 2.10 -27.90
N ILE A 999 5.90 1.14 -28.74
CA ILE A 999 6.15 -0.26 -28.36
C ILE A 999 7.61 -0.59 -28.64
N VAL A 1000 8.36 -0.95 -27.59
CA VAL A 1000 9.77 -1.31 -27.66
C VAL A 1000 9.91 -2.80 -27.36
N TRP A 1001 10.30 -3.57 -28.38
CA TRP A 1001 10.56 -5.00 -28.25
C TRP A 1001 11.85 -5.27 -27.45
N PRO A 1002 11.99 -6.46 -26.82
CA PRO A 1002 13.17 -6.77 -26.00
C PRO A 1002 14.50 -6.56 -26.71
N HIS A 1003 14.63 -6.99 -27.97
CA HIS A 1003 15.88 -6.84 -28.74
C HIS A 1003 16.23 -5.36 -29.00
N VAL A 1004 15.24 -4.51 -29.30
CA VAL A 1004 15.43 -3.06 -29.47
C VAL A 1004 15.76 -2.40 -28.15
N PHE A 1005 15.10 -2.84 -27.07
CA PHE A 1005 15.39 -2.34 -25.73
C PHE A 1005 16.83 -2.64 -25.31
N GLU A 1006 17.33 -3.85 -25.52
CA GLU A 1006 18.72 -4.18 -25.18
C GLU A 1006 19.71 -3.34 -26.02
N ALA A 1007 19.39 -3.04 -27.28
CA ALA A 1007 20.21 -2.16 -28.13
C ALA A 1007 20.17 -0.67 -27.71
N PHE A 1008 19.01 -0.14 -27.30
CA PHE A 1008 18.79 1.29 -26.99
C PHE A 1008 18.41 1.54 -25.53
N ARG A 1009 18.97 0.74 -24.62
CA ARG A 1009 18.60 0.72 -23.20
C ARG A 1009 18.72 2.08 -22.50
N ARG A 1010 19.85 2.78 -22.72
CA ARG A 1010 20.14 4.08 -22.10
C ARG A 1010 19.10 5.15 -22.49
N PRO A 1011 18.85 5.43 -23.79
CA PRO A 1011 17.78 6.34 -24.22
C PRO A 1011 16.41 5.98 -23.66
N VAL A 1012 16.01 4.70 -23.74
CA VAL A 1012 14.67 4.25 -23.35
C VAL A 1012 14.41 4.45 -21.84
N LEU A 1013 15.39 4.16 -21.00
CA LEU A 1013 15.24 4.28 -19.54
C LEU A 1013 15.47 5.70 -19.02
N GLY A 1014 16.48 6.40 -19.53
CA GLY A 1014 16.99 7.64 -18.94
C GLY A 1014 16.48 8.94 -19.55
N SER A 1015 16.00 8.92 -20.79
CA SER A 1015 15.73 10.15 -21.53
C SER A 1015 14.47 10.89 -21.06
N ARG A 1016 14.49 12.22 -21.00
CA ARG A 1016 13.29 13.04 -20.71
C ARG A 1016 12.57 13.49 -21.97
N LEU A 1017 13.34 13.81 -23.00
CA LEU A 1017 12.89 14.13 -24.33
C LEU A 1017 13.42 13.03 -25.24
N LEU A 1018 12.55 12.10 -25.63
CA LEU A 1018 12.94 10.90 -26.37
C LEU A 1018 12.68 11.11 -27.86
N GLY A 1019 13.71 10.95 -28.67
CA GLY A 1019 13.60 10.83 -30.12
C GLY A 1019 13.43 9.37 -30.51
N VAL A 1020 12.45 9.06 -31.34
CA VAL A 1020 12.16 7.69 -31.79
C VAL A 1020 11.99 7.64 -33.30
N ALA A 1021 12.61 6.62 -33.92
CA ALA A 1021 12.33 6.21 -35.28
C ALA A 1021 11.66 4.83 -35.24
N GLY A 1022 10.58 4.67 -36.01
CA GLY A 1022 9.82 3.43 -35.98
C GLY A 1022 8.74 3.33 -37.04
N GLU A 1023 8.00 2.23 -36.99
CA GLU A 1023 6.91 1.92 -37.91
C GLU A 1023 5.54 2.13 -37.26
N VAL A 1024 4.62 2.78 -37.98
CA VAL A 1024 3.25 3.02 -37.51
C VAL A 1024 2.40 1.75 -37.63
N GLN A 1025 1.94 1.23 -36.50
CA GLN A 1025 0.94 0.18 -36.39
C GLN A 1025 -0.43 0.77 -36.09
N ARG A 1026 -1.42 0.46 -36.94
CA ARG A 1026 -2.79 0.95 -36.79
C ARG A 1026 -3.78 -0.19 -36.73
N ALA A 1027 -4.60 -0.20 -35.70
CA ALA A 1027 -5.75 -1.11 -35.54
C ALA A 1027 -7.00 -0.29 -35.26
N GLY A 1028 -7.75 0.04 -36.31
CA GLY A 1028 -8.91 0.94 -36.21
C GLY A 1028 -8.50 2.37 -35.83
N LYS A 1029 -9.00 2.85 -34.68
CA LYS A 1029 -8.65 4.15 -34.09
C LYS A 1029 -7.37 4.13 -33.25
N VAL A 1030 -6.86 2.94 -32.89
CA VAL A 1030 -5.67 2.81 -32.04
C VAL A 1030 -4.41 2.84 -32.90
N VAL A 1031 -3.49 3.76 -32.56
CA VAL A 1031 -2.21 3.95 -33.25
C VAL A 1031 -1.06 3.75 -32.29
N HIS A 1032 -0.10 2.93 -32.69
CA HIS A 1032 1.16 2.67 -31.99
C HIS A 1032 2.34 2.88 -32.94
N VAL A 1033 3.49 3.24 -32.41
CA VAL A 1033 4.76 3.25 -33.14
C VAL A 1033 5.65 2.13 -32.61
N ILE A 1034 5.95 1.15 -33.45
CA ILE A 1034 6.93 0.12 -33.14
C ILE A 1034 8.31 0.73 -33.26
N VAL A 1035 9.02 0.83 -32.14
CA VAL A 1035 10.34 1.46 -32.07
C VAL A 1035 11.37 0.58 -32.75
N GLU A 1036 12.09 1.13 -33.73
CA GLU A 1036 13.25 0.51 -34.37
C GLU A 1036 14.56 1.12 -33.82
N ALA A 1037 14.56 2.42 -33.53
CA ALA A 1037 15.69 3.12 -32.92
C ALA A 1037 15.23 4.23 -31.96
N ALA A 1038 16.03 4.50 -30.93
CA ALA A 1038 15.76 5.54 -29.94
C ALA A 1038 17.01 6.39 -29.65
N GLU A 1039 16.83 7.69 -29.49
CA GLU A 1039 17.86 8.70 -29.24
C GLU A 1039 17.50 9.52 -27.99
N ASP A 1040 18.48 9.75 -27.11
CA ASP A 1040 18.31 10.66 -25.98
C ASP A 1040 18.53 12.11 -26.42
N LEU A 1041 17.45 12.91 -26.44
CA LEU A 1041 17.50 14.32 -26.83
C LEU A 1041 17.63 15.26 -25.62
N ALA A 1042 18.17 14.79 -24.49
CA ALA A 1042 18.42 15.61 -23.32
C ALA A 1042 19.17 16.92 -23.67
N GLY A 1043 20.21 16.88 -24.50
CA GLY A 1043 20.94 18.08 -24.92
C GLY A 1043 20.09 19.10 -25.70
N VAL A 1044 19.05 18.66 -26.40
CA VAL A 1044 18.09 19.58 -27.06
C VAL A 1044 17.16 20.19 -26.03
N LEU A 1045 16.72 19.41 -25.04
CA LEU A 1045 15.90 19.90 -23.93
C LEU A 1045 16.63 20.95 -23.08
N LEU A 1046 17.95 20.83 -22.94
CA LEU A 1046 18.79 21.83 -22.27
C LEU A 1046 18.85 23.17 -22.99
N SER A 1047 18.52 23.18 -24.28
CA SER A 1047 18.54 24.40 -25.10
C SER A 1047 17.21 25.16 -25.05
N LEU A 1048 16.32 24.82 -24.10
CA LEU A 1048 15.00 25.41 -23.92
C LEU A 1048 15.08 26.84 -23.35
N ASP A 1049 16.05 27.10 -22.47
CA ASP A 1049 16.31 28.40 -21.88
C ASP A 1049 17.45 29.18 -22.57
N ASP A 1050 17.95 28.68 -23.71
CA ASP A 1050 18.94 29.41 -24.51
C ASP A 1050 18.36 30.73 -25.04
N PRO A 1051 19.08 31.86 -24.93
CA PRO A 1051 18.68 33.10 -25.56
C PRO A 1051 18.69 32.97 -27.09
N PRO A 1052 17.80 33.69 -27.81
CA PRO A 1052 17.69 33.61 -29.27
C PRO A 1052 18.99 33.95 -30.02
N ASP A 1053 19.93 34.64 -29.39
CA ASP A 1053 21.20 35.09 -29.98
C ASP A 1053 22.35 34.06 -29.90
N GLY A 1054 22.10 32.83 -29.45
CA GLY A 1054 23.07 31.73 -29.54
C GLY A 1054 24.27 31.78 -28.58
N ARG A 1055 24.25 32.67 -27.57
CA ARG A 1055 25.26 32.68 -26.50
C ARG A 1055 24.89 31.67 -25.42
N GLN A 1056 25.64 30.57 -25.33
CA GLN A 1056 25.53 29.60 -24.23
C GLN A 1056 25.91 30.26 -22.91
N THR A 1057 25.04 30.21 -21.91
CA THR A 1057 25.37 30.58 -20.53
C THR A 1057 25.78 29.34 -19.74
N ASP A 1058 26.81 29.44 -18.90
CA ASP A 1058 27.36 28.37 -18.03
C ASP A 1058 26.37 27.78 -17.00
N ALA A 1059 25.08 28.12 -17.05
CA ALA A 1059 24.04 27.65 -16.14
C ALA A 1059 23.58 26.18 -16.40
N GLY A 1060 24.21 25.46 -17.33
CA GLY A 1060 23.80 24.13 -17.79
C GLY A 1060 23.84 22.99 -16.75
N VAL A 1061 24.39 23.22 -15.56
CA VAL A 1061 24.65 22.16 -14.55
C VAL A 1061 23.41 21.81 -13.69
N GLU A 1062 22.41 22.70 -13.53
CA GLU A 1062 21.21 22.42 -12.71
C GLU A 1062 20.06 21.74 -13.46
N SER A 1063 20.17 21.61 -14.77
CA SER A 1063 19.12 21.16 -15.68
C SER A 1063 18.65 19.70 -15.51
N GLY A 1064 19.48 18.88 -14.87
CA GLY A 1064 19.20 17.46 -14.56
C GLY A 1064 17.98 17.23 -13.64
N ARG A 1065 17.32 18.27 -13.09
CA ARG A 1065 16.19 18.14 -12.15
C ARG A 1065 14.84 18.71 -12.63
N MET A 1066 14.76 19.23 -13.86
CA MET A 1066 13.64 20.03 -14.37
C MET A 1066 12.33 19.26 -14.66
N PHE A 1067 12.38 18.02 -15.14
CA PHE A 1067 11.19 17.22 -15.50
C PHE A 1067 11.23 15.86 -14.80
N PRO A 1068 10.43 15.61 -13.76
CA PRO A 1068 10.36 14.28 -13.18
C PRO A 1068 9.65 13.35 -14.16
N ALA A 1069 10.40 12.45 -14.80
CA ALA A 1069 9.77 11.26 -15.38
C ALA A 1069 9.34 10.36 -14.22
N ARG A 1070 8.12 9.82 -14.26
CA ARG A 1070 7.75 8.72 -13.35
C ARG A 1070 8.69 7.55 -13.67
N GLU A 1071 9.44 7.09 -12.66
CA GLU A 1071 10.09 5.78 -12.73
C GLU A 1071 9.01 4.71 -12.94
N PHE A 1072 9.35 3.64 -13.68
CA PHE A 1072 8.43 2.55 -14.05
C PHE A 1072 7.46 2.18 -12.92
N GLN A 1073 6.15 2.20 -13.22
CA GLN A 1073 5.16 1.46 -12.43
C GLN A 1073 5.28 -0.03 -12.71
#